data_AF-A0AAV5U0U2-F1
#
_entry.id   AF-A0AAV5U0U2-F1
#
_cell.length_a   1.000
_cell.length_b   1.000
_cell.length_c   1.000
_cell.angle_alpha   90.00
_cell.angle_beta   90.00
_cell.angle_gamma   90.00
#
_symmetry.space_group_name_H-M   'P 1'
#
loop_
_entity.id
_entity.type
_entity.pdbx_description
1 polymer ?
#
loop_
_entity_poly.entity_id
_entity_poly.type
_entity_poly.pdbx_seq_one_letter_code
_entity_poly.pdbx_strand_id
1 'polypeptide(L)'
;MATREQELTAHSKQIFDESEQLIRLERLLAKFEQGIIDEEVLSECPELAEAKTKADKLAYRKKILQRSLEERLKASSVKNPAEPKMSSGDANSAVDPPSEEVLKRRDLITRNLQEVLGGDKILQQLTAGKNMHVYWGTATTGRPHVGYLVPMRKIADFLQAGIKVTVLFADLHAFLDNMKSTWELLENRVKYYEASIKALLQSLDVPIDQLHFRMGSHYQLARPFTEDVLRLCSQVSQRDALKAGAEVVKQVESPLLSGLLYPLLQALDEQHLKVDGQFGGVDQRKIFILAEEQLPKLKLGKRWHLMNPMVPGLTGGKMSSSEIDSKIDLLDSAEKVQKKIATAICEPGTEDNGVLSFYQFVLIPIVSPGEVKIGNKSFTTFDSIKEAFEEGAVKGEEMKETLTLFLNQLLAKVQSKCDTPEVKEALEKGYAHVEERKVSLPSRPTVTLDDSAKQQLAMIVKGVKVVGEGTESLEASLATKRPLKVLISLAPKGRFHLGMMASLLHIRSVIRSGIPVEATLLISSLEAFLDSEKCPWNAREARSAYYVRVLEVMIDHLGIASAVRIEKDMDQPWYLSNDYALDIYKLASAVARDESSLLNTTSSALSCNLVPLVYALNAKYMETDVIVVGEDTSSTAQLAVKLLHAIGVNAPTQLAVEVVPGMDENKMGCSSLDFLLDPFDTPKQTKTKIGRSFCEPENTERNVALELARKVVFPLMDGNALLIPRKAENGGDVVCASHDDLVKEFAVGSNGVSLHPGDLKEAVINQINSLFDPIRSKVVDQTKLLAAAFPKVQGKKK
;
A
#
# COMPACT_ATOMS: atom_id res chain seq x y z
N MET A 1 -46.51 -19.16 -8.12
CA MET A 1 -45.05 -19.12 -8.33
C MET A 1 -44.71 -18.82 -9.78
N ALA A 2 -45.32 -19.48 -10.77
CA ALA A 2 -45.10 -19.20 -12.20
C ALA A 2 -45.35 -17.73 -12.63
N THR A 3 -46.36 -17.05 -12.08
CA THR A 3 -46.64 -15.62 -12.36
C THR A 3 -45.57 -14.68 -11.79
N ARG A 4 -44.98 -15.01 -10.64
CA ARG A 4 -43.95 -14.19 -9.98
C ARG A 4 -42.58 -14.36 -10.64
N GLU A 5 -42.28 -15.55 -11.16
CA GLU A 5 -41.09 -15.79 -12.00
C GLU A 5 -41.20 -15.09 -13.36
N GLN A 6 -42.39 -15.05 -13.98
CA GLN A 6 -42.59 -14.30 -15.23
C GLN A 6 -42.42 -12.79 -15.02
N GLU A 7 -42.95 -12.22 -13.93
CA GLU A 7 -42.78 -10.80 -13.59
C GLU A 7 -41.32 -10.45 -13.28
N LEU A 8 -40.59 -11.29 -12.53
CA LEU A 8 -39.16 -11.09 -12.24
C LEU A 8 -38.30 -11.19 -13.51
N THR A 9 -38.63 -12.10 -14.42
CA THR A 9 -37.90 -12.26 -15.69
C THR A 9 -38.16 -11.09 -16.64
N ALA A 10 -39.39 -10.58 -16.71
CA ALA A 10 -39.73 -9.39 -17.47
C ALA A 10 -39.06 -8.14 -16.91
N HIS A 11 -39.02 -8.00 -15.58
CA HIS A 11 -38.38 -6.87 -14.91
C HIS A 11 -36.85 -6.88 -15.07
N SER A 12 -36.21 -8.04 -14.94
CA SER A 12 -34.78 -8.19 -15.21
C SER A 12 -34.42 -7.93 -16.68
N LYS A 13 -35.29 -8.33 -17.62
CA LYS A 13 -35.08 -8.05 -19.04
C LYS A 13 -35.20 -6.56 -19.36
N GLN A 14 -36.18 -5.88 -18.75
CA GLN A 14 -36.34 -4.43 -18.89
C GLN A 14 -35.13 -3.64 -18.34
N ILE A 15 -34.64 -4.02 -17.15
CA ILE A 15 -33.42 -3.41 -16.56
C ILE A 15 -32.20 -3.66 -17.44
N PHE A 16 -32.09 -4.86 -18.04
CA PHE A 16 -31.00 -5.19 -18.95
C PHE A 16 -31.04 -4.34 -20.24
N ASP A 17 -32.21 -4.24 -20.88
CA ASP A 17 -32.38 -3.47 -22.12
C ASP A 17 -32.15 -1.95 -21.89
N GLU A 18 -32.62 -1.39 -20.77
CA GLU A 18 -32.38 0.02 -20.40
C GLU A 18 -30.88 0.29 -20.10
N SER A 19 -30.19 -0.68 -19.47
CA SER A 19 -28.75 -0.56 -19.20
C SER A 19 -27.89 -0.63 -20.46
N GLU A 20 -28.30 -1.43 -21.46
CA GLU A 20 -27.58 -1.54 -22.73
C GLU A 20 -27.73 -0.27 -23.57
N GLN A 21 -28.93 0.35 -23.57
CA GLN A 21 -29.16 1.65 -24.21
C GLN A 21 -28.32 2.76 -23.59
N LEU A 22 -28.18 2.79 -22.27
CA LEU A 22 -27.35 3.78 -21.58
C LEU A 22 -25.87 3.64 -21.97
N ILE A 23 -25.36 2.41 -21.97
CA ILE A 23 -23.98 2.11 -22.38
C ILE A 23 -23.73 2.52 -23.83
N ARG A 24 -24.72 2.27 -24.72
CA ARG A 24 -24.64 2.68 -26.13
C ARG A 24 -24.56 4.21 -26.28
N LEU A 25 -25.37 4.97 -25.54
CA LEU A 25 -25.36 6.44 -25.57
C LEU A 25 -24.04 7.02 -25.03
N GLU A 26 -23.49 6.44 -23.96
CA GLU A 26 -22.20 6.87 -23.40
C GLU A 26 -21.04 6.57 -24.35
N ARG A 27 -21.09 5.45 -25.08
CA ARG A 27 -20.11 5.10 -26.11
C ARG A 27 -20.15 6.07 -27.29
N LEU A 28 -21.34 6.48 -27.73
CA LEU A 28 -21.52 7.47 -28.80
C LEU A 28 -21.00 8.86 -28.38
N LEU A 29 -21.25 9.26 -27.13
CA LEU A 29 -20.67 10.48 -26.55
C LEU A 29 -19.14 10.45 -26.54
N ALA A 30 -18.54 9.33 -26.12
CA ALA A 30 -17.09 9.17 -26.09
C ALA A 30 -16.47 9.22 -27.51
N LYS A 31 -17.08 8.53 -28.48
CA LYS A 31 -16.66 8.60 -29.90
C LYS A 31 -16.71 10.05 -30.43
N PHE A 32 -17.76 10.78 -30.09
CA PHE A 32 -17.89 12.18 -30.48
C PHE A 32 -16.85 13.11 -29.83
N GLU A 33 -16.55 12.94 -28.54
CA GLU A 33 -15.50 13.71 -27.85
C GLU A 33 -14.11 13.46 -28.43
N GLN A 34 -13.91 12.28 -29.04
CA GLN A 34 -12.70 11.91 -29.77
C GLN A 34 -12.72 12.34 -31.25
N GLY A 35 -13.80 12.96 -31.72
CA GLY A 35 -13.94 13.44 -33.11
C GLY A 35 -14.25 12.35 -34.14
N ILE A 36 -14.65 11.16 -33.70
CA ILE A 36 -14.92 10.00 -34.56
C ILE A 36 -16.39 10.05 -35.01
N ILE A 37 -16.64 10.14 -36.32
CA ILE A 37 -17.97 10.10 -36.94
C ILE A 37 -17.99 8.91 -37.90
N ASP A 38 -18.54 7.79 -37.44
CA ASP A 38 -18.69 6.55 -38.20
C ASP A 38 -20.17 6.27 -38.52
N GLU A 39 -20.46 5.20 -39.27
CA GLU A 39 -21.82 4.79 -39.65
C GLU A 39 -22.75 4.61 -38.44
N GLU A 40 -22.22 4.17 -37.30
CA GLU A 40 -22.97 3.98 -36.06
C GLU A 40 -23.43 5.33 -35.49
N VAL A 41 -22.55 6.34 -35.49
CA VAL A 41 -22.88 7.71 -35.07
C VAL A 41 -23.88 8.37 -36.04
N LEU A 42 -23.68 8.19 -37.35
CA LEU A 42 -24.56 8.77 -38.37
C LEU A 42 -25.95 8.12 -38.39
N SER A 43 -26.06 6.84 -38.03
CA SER A 43 -27.36 6.17 -37.92
C SER A 43 -28.24 6.74 -36.80
N GLU A 44 -27.64 7.22 -35.72
CA GLU A 44 -28.35 7.75 -34.55
C GLU A 44 -28.65 9.26 -34.66
N CYS A 45 -27.82 10.01 -35.38
CA CYS A 45 -28.09 11.41 -35.71
C CYS A 45 -27.66 11.75 -37.15
N PRO A 46 -28.54 11.52 -38.13
CA PRO A 46 -28.25 11.71 -39.56
C PRO A 46 -27.86 13.16 -39.91
N GLU A 47 -28.37 14.11 -39.13
CA GLU A 47 -28.13 15.56 -39.28
C GLU A 47 -26.63 15.95 -39.15
N LEU A 48 -25.78 15.08 -38.57
CA LEU A 48 -24.33 15.28 -38.50
C LEU A 48 -23.60 15.15 -39.83
N ALA A 49 -24.20 14.48 -40.83
CA ALA A 49 -23.61 14.37 -42.16
C ALA A 49 -23.46 15.76 -42.83
N GLU A 50 -24.27 16.73 -42.43
CA GLU A 50 -24.31 18.09 -42.98
C GLU A 50 -23.72 19.15 -42.04
N ALA A 51 -23.31 18.77 -40.83
CA ALA A 51 -22.81 19.68 -39.79
C ALA A 51 -21.41 20.23 -40.13
N LYS A 52 -21.35 21.48 -40.59
CA LYS A 52 -20.10 22.16 -41.00
C LYS A 52 -19.54 23.11 -39.95
N THR A 53 -20.31 23.47 -38.92
CA THR A 53 -19.90 24.49 -37.93
C THR A 53 -19.75 23.96 -36.51
N LYS A 54 -19.01 24.70 -35.68
CA LYS A 54 -18.81 24.40 -34.25
C LYS A 54 -20.12 24.51 -33.44
N ALA A 55 -21.09 25.28 -33.93
CA ALA A 55 -22.42 25.43 -33.32
C ALA A 55 -23.28 24.17 -33.51
N ASP A 56 -23.24 23.55 -34.70
CA ASP A 56 -23.98 22.32 -35.02
C ASP A 56 -23.55 21.15 -34.12
N LYS A 57 -22.23 21.05 -33.88
CA LYS A 57 -21.61 20.06 -32.98
C LYS A 57 -22.04 20.25 -31.51
N LEU A 58 -22.25 21.48 -31.06
CA LEU A 58 -22.69 21.78 -29.70
C LEU A 58 -24.16 21.45 -29.48
N ALA A 59 -25.02 21.68 -30.48
CA ALA A 59 -26.43 21.32 -30.44
C ALA A 59 -26.61 19.79 -30.33
N TYR A 60 -25.82 19.02 -31.07
CA TYR A 60 -25.80 17.56 -30.99
C TYR A 60 -25.37 17.05 -29.61
N ARG A 61 -24.28 17.60 -29.04
CA ARG A 61 -23.80 17.23 -27.69
C ARG A 61 -24.87 17.44 -26.63
N LYS A 62 -25.61 18.55 -26.69
CA LYS A 62 -26.73 18.81 -25.77
C LYS A 62 -27.84 17.77 -25.90
N LYS A 63 -28.16 17.32 -27.12
CA LYS A 63 -29.24 16.36 -27.41
C LYS A 63 -28.92 14.95 -26.86
N ILE A 64 -27.68 14.47 -26.98
CA ILE A 64 -27.29 13.18 -26.39
C ILE A 64 -27.22 13.27 -24.86
N LEU A 65 -26.68 14.36 -24.31
CA LEU A 65 -26.64 14.57 -22.85
C LEU A 65 -28.05 14.60 -22.25
N GLN A 66 -29.00 15.25 -22.92
CA GLN A 66 -30.39 15.30 -22.46
C GLN A 66 -31.05 13.92 -22.48
N ARG A 67 -30.87 13.13 -23.55
CA ARG A 67 -31.36 11.74 -23.62
C ARG A 67 -30.70 10.82 -22.59
N SER A 68 -29.39 10.96 -22.39
CA SER A 68 -28.66 10.21 -21.34
C SER A 68 -29.21 10.55 -19.94
N LEU A 69 -29.56 11.81 -19.70
CA LEU A 69 -30.18 12.25 -18.45
C LEU A 69 -31.58 11.65 -18.27
N GLU A 70 -32.40 11.63 -19.33
CA GLU A 70 -33.75 11.04 -19.33
C GLU A 70 -33.71 9.53 -19.07
N GLU A 71 -32.79 8.79 -19.69
CA GLU A 71 -32.62 7.35 -19.44
C GLU A 71 -32.06 7.05 -18.03
N ARG A 72 -31.18 7.91 -17.48
CA ARG A 72 -30.74 7.81 -16.08
C ARG A 72 -31.89 8.01 -15.09
N LEU A 73 -32.82 8.91 -15.41
CA LEU A 73 -34.02 9.15 -14.61
C LEU A 73 -35.00 7.97 -14.68
N LYS A 74 -35.14 7.31 -15.83
CA LYS A 74 -35.93 6.07 -15.95
C LYS A 74 -35.30 4.93 -15.14
N ALA A 75 -33.99 4.71 -15.28
CA ALA A 75 -33.28 3.66 -14.56
C ALA A 75 -33.24 3.85 -13.02
N SER A 76 -33.35 5.10 -12.52
CA SER A 76 -33.41 5.38 -11.08
C SER A 76 -34.79 5.16 -10.47
N SER A 77 -35.85 5.22 -11.28
CA SER A 77 -37.23 4.96 -10.85
C SER A 77 -37.55 3.47 -10.61
N VAL A 78 -36.66 2.56 -11.05
CA VAL A 78 -36.80 1.10 -10.98
C VAL A 78 -35.77 0.49 -10.02
N LYS A 79 -35.74 0.92 -8.75
CA LYS A 79 -35.02 0.19 -7.68
C LYS A 79 -35.73 0.31 -6.33
N ASN A 80 -36.44 -0.75 -5.96
CA ASN A 80 -36.52 -1.21 -4.57
C ASN A 80 -36.94 -2.69 -4.51
N PRO A 81 -35.99 -3.64 -4.39
CA PRO A 81 -36.28 -4.98 -3.90
C PRO A 81 -35.98 -5.07 -2.39
N ALA A 82 -37.03 -5.42 -1.65
CA ALA A 82 -37.13 -5.87 -0.27
C ALA A 82 -35.84 -6.11 0.56
N GLU A 83 -35.73 -5.37 1.66
CA GLU A 83 -34.86 -5.67 2.82
C GLU A 83 -35.25 -7.00 3.51
N PRO A 84 -34.31 -7.68 4.20
CA PRO A 84 -34.60 -8.92 4.92
C PRO A 84 -35.45 -8.63 6.17
N LYS A 85 -36.55 -9.38 6.32
CA LYS A 85 -37.44 -9.31 7.48
C LYS A 85 -36.67 -9.57 8.78
N MET A 86 -36.52 -8.53 9.60
CA MET A 86 -36.30 -8.66 11.03
C MET A 86 -37.52 -9.33 11.68
N SER A 87 -37.25 -10.13 12.70
CA SER A 87 -38.24 -10.82 13.53
C SER A 87 -39.28 -9.85 14.08
N SER A 88 -40.55 -10.22 13.94
CA SER A 88 -41.71 -9.50 14.45
C SER A 88 -41.69 -9.42 15.98
N GLY A 89 -41.30 -8.26 16.48
CA GLY A 89 -41.55 -7.74 17.82
C GLY A 89 -41.41 -6.23 17.74
N ASP A 90 -42.49 -5.52 18.05
CA ASP A 90 -42.64 -4.07 18.12
C ASP A 90 -42.88 -3.31 16.80
N ALA A 91 -44.14 -3.34 16.36
CA ALA A 91 -44.71 -2.32 15.48
C ALA A 91 -45.15 -1.10 16.31
N ASN A 92 -44.93 0.09 15.74
CA ASN A 92 -45.21 1.45 16.24
C ASN A 92 -44.17 2.08 17.18
N SER A 93 -43.13 2.67 16.56
CA SER A 93 -42.73 4.03 16.93
C SER A 93 -42.70 4.88 15.67
N ALA A 94 -43.67 5.79 15.52
CA ALA A 94 -43.44 6.96 14.70
C ALA A 94 -42.14 7.59 15.21
N VAL A 95 -41.14 7.75 14.33
CA VAL A 95 -39.94 8.50 14.72
C VAL A 95 -40.39 9.93 14.89
N ASP A 96 -40.53 10.38 16.13
CA ASP A 96 -40.83 11.77 16.44
C ASP A 96 -39.84 12.67 15.68
N PRO A 97 -40.31 13.80 15.10
CA PRO A 97 -39.41 14.73 14.45
C PRO A 97 -38.28 15.14 15.42
N PRO A 98 -37.04 15.26 14.94
CA PRO A 98 -35.89 15.55 15.80
C PRO A 98 -36.15 16.83 16.60
N SER A 99 -35.86 16.79 17.90
CA SER A 99 -36.09 17.92 18.78
C SER A 99 -35.34 19.17 18.32
N GLU A 100 -35.84 20.36 18.67
CA GLU A 100 -35.20 21.63 18.32
C GLU A 100 -33.74 21.69 18.83
N GLU A 101 -33.47 21.07 19.98
CA GLU A 101 -32.12 20.92 20.53
C GLU A 101 -31.21 20.08 19.64
N VAL A 102 -31.71 18.95 19.13
CA VAL A 102 -30.96 18.09 18.18
C VAL A 102 -30.63 18.87 16.91
N LEU A 103 -31.58 19.64 16.39
CA LEU A 103 -31.37 20.48 15.19
C LEU A 103 -30.34 21.59 15.43
N LYS A 104 -30.39 22.26 16.59
CA LYS A 104 -29.39 23.27 16.99
C LYS A 104 -27.99 22.67 17.13
N ARG A 105 -27.87 21.49 17.75
CA ARG A 105 -26.59 20.77 17.85
C ARG A 105 -26.07 20.36 16.49
N ARG A 106 -26.92 19.85 15.60
CA ARG A 106 -26.55 19.52 14.22
C ARG A 106 -26.04 20.75 13.49
N ASP A 107 -26.75 21.87 13.57
CA ASP A 107 -26.34 23.12 12.93
C ASP A 107 -24.97 23.59 13.44
N LEU A 108 -24.73 23.52 14.75
CA LEU A 108 -23.42 23.85 15.33
C LEU A 108 -22.29 22.96 14.76
N ILE A 109 -22.56 21.67 14.53
CA ILE A 109 -21.60 20.73 13.94
C ILE A 109 -21.35 21.07 12.47
N THR A 110 -22.41 21.36 11.70
CA THR A 110 -22.32 21.48 10.24
C THR A 110 -22.09 22.88 9.71
N ARG A 111 -22.30 23.93 10.52
CA ARG A 111 -22.12 25.31 10.07
C ARG A 111 -20.69 25.59 9.63
N ASN A 112 -20.56 26.45 8.62
CA ASN A 112 -19.30 26.89 8.02
C ASN A 112 -18.44 25.77 7.42
N LEU A 113 -19.00 24.58 7.22
CA LEU A 113 -18.39 23.53 6.42
C LEU A 113 -18.74 23.73 4.94
N GLN A 114 -17.80 23.40 4.06
CA GLN A 114 -18.03 23.41 2.62
C GLN A 114 -18.77 22.16 2.18
N GLU A 115 -18.50 21.01 2.81
CA GLU A 115 -19.12 19.74 2.46
C GLU A 115 -19.25 18.82 3.67
N VAL A 116 -20.33 18.03 3.68
CA VAL A 116 -20.66 17.03 4.72
C VAL A 116 -20.99 15.71 4.03
N LEU A 117 -20.22 14.66 4.32
CA LEU A 117 -20.51 13.29 3.88
C LEU A 117 -21.05 12.48 5.05
N GLY A 118 -22.19 11.82 4.84
CA GLY A 118 -22.84 11.01 5.88
C GLY A 118 -23.63 11.81 6.92
N GLY A 119 -24.15 12.99 6.56
CA GLY A 119 -24.93 13.86 7.46
C GLY A 119 -26.14 13.18 8.11
N ASP A 120 -26.78 12.23 7.43
CA ASP A 120 -27.90 11.45 7.99
C ASP A 120 -27.49 10.64 9.22
N LYS A 121 -26.27 10.09 9.23
CA LYS A 121 -25.73 9.36 10.39
C LYS A 121 -25.54 10.28 11.61
N ILE A 122 -25.14 11.53 11.39
CA ILE A 122 -24.97 12.51 12.47
C ILE A 122 -26.34 12.76 13.13
N LEU A 123 -27.38 12.98 12.33
CA LEU A 123 -28.73 13.19 12.85
C LEU A 123 -29.25 11.95 13.60
N GLN A 124 -29.03 10.74 13.08
CA GLN A 124 -29.38 9.49 13.76
C GLN A 124 -28.64 9.33 15.09
N GLN A 125 -27.33 9.60 15.13
CA GLN A 125 -26.51 9.50 16.33
C GLN A 125 -26.91 10.52 17.40
N LEU A 126 -27.22 11.76 16.99
CA LEU A 126 -27.73 12.79 17.88
C LEU A 126 -29.10 12.42 18.46
N THR A 127 -30.02 11.93 17.62
CA THR A 127 -31.37 11.53 18.03
C THR A 127 -31.32 10.34 19.00
N ALA A 128 -30.37 9.42 18.79
CA ALA A 128 -30.12 8.30 19.70
C ALA A 128 -29.39 8.68 21.00
N GLY A 129 -29.07 9.97 21.21
CA GLY A 129 -28.35 10.44 22.40
C GLY A 129 -26.90 9.96 22.49
N LYS A 130 -26.30 9.54 21.37
CA LYS A 130 -24.91 9.04 21.36
C LYS A 130 -23.93 10.18 21.66
N ASN A 131 -22.97 9.92 22.56
CA ASN A 131 -21.79 10.78 22.68
C ASN A 131 -20.85 10.50 21.50
N MET A 132 -20.94 11.34 20.47
CA MET A 132 -20.15 11.18 19.24
C MET A 132 -18.67 11.45 19.47
N HIS A 133 -17.83 10.76 18.72
CA HIS A 133 -16.37 10.97 18.74
C HIS A 133 -15.87 11.33 17.35
N VAL A 134 -15.25 12.51 17.22
CA VAL A 134 -14.61 12.98 15.98
C VAL A 134 -13.10 13.09 16.16
N TYR A 135 -12.33 12.88 15.09
CA TYR A 135 -10.92 13.27 15.10
C TYR A 135 -10.55 14.26 14.00
N TRP A 136 -9.48 15.01 14.27
CA TRP A 136 -8.80 15.87 13.32
C TRP A 136 -7.30 15.56 13.36
N GLY A 137 -6.71 15.31 12.19
CA GLY A 137 -5.28 15.00 12.06
C GLY A 137 -4.47 16.23 11.68
N THR A 138 -3.31 16.41 12.31
CA THR A 138 -2.35 17.46 11.96
C THR A 138 -0.91 16.91 11.93
N ALA A 139 -0.18 17.19 10.86
CA ALA A 139 1.22 16.79 10.73
C ALA A 139 2.12 17.80 11.46
N THR A 140 3.01 17.29 12.32
CA THR A 140 3.89 18.12 13.16
C THR A 140 5.20 18.47 12.44
N THR A 141 5.08 19.13 11.27
CA THR A 141 6.23 19.51 10.43
C THR A 141 6.63 20.98 10.64
N GLY A 142 5.83 21.93 10.14
CA GLY A 142 6.08 23.37 10.27
C GLY A 142 5.70 23.94 11.64
N ARG A 143 5.84 25.26 11.83
CA ARG A 143 5.23 25.97 12.97
C ARG A 143 3.76 26.27 12.69
N PRO A 144 2.83 26.04 13.63
CA PRO A 144 1.45 26.50 13.50
C PRO A 144 1.40 28.01 13.25
N HIS A 145 0.45 28.43 12.42
CA HIS A 145 0.23 29.83 12.02
C HIS A 145 -1.25 30.17 12.16
N VAL A 146 -1.64 31.43 11.97
CA VAL A 146 -3.03 31.91 12.09
C VAL A 146 -4.05 31.15 11.24
N GLY A 147 -3.63 30.43 10.19
CA GLY A 147 -4.50 29.53 9.43
C GLY A 147 -5.08 28.38 10.25
N TYR A 148 -4.44 28.01 11.36
CA TYR A 148 -4.96 27.02 12.32
C TYR A 148 -6.23 27.52 13.03
N LEU A 149 -6.53 28.81 13.04
CA LEU A 149 -7.77 29.33 13.63
C LEU A 149 -9.02 28.78 12.93
N VAL A 150 -8.94 28.45 11.64
CA VAL A 150 -10.06 27.89 10.87
C VAL A 150 -10.46 26.52 11.41
N PRO A 151 -9.58 25.49 11.47
CA PRO A 151 -9.93 24.22 12.09
C PRO A 151 -10.16 24.35 13.60
N MET A 152 -9.43 25.21 14.32
CA MET A 152 -9.66 25.39 15.76
C MET A 152 -11.06 25.95 16.07
N ARG A 153 -11.57 26.87 15.25
CA ARG A 153 -12.94 27.37 15.41
C ARG A 153 -13.98 26.27 15.24
N LYS A 154 -13.74 25.34 14.32
CA LYS A 154 -14.64 24.20 14.09
C LYS A 154 -14.55 23.16 15.21
N ILE A 155 -13.35 22.90 15.72
CA ILE A 155 -13.15 22.06 16.92
C ILE A 155 -13.86 22.67 18.13
N ALA A 156 -13.80 23.99 18.30
CA ALA A 156 -14.54 24.70 19.34
C ALA A 156 -16.06 24.47 19.24
N ASP A 157 -16.62 24.49 18.03
CA ASP A 157 -18.04 24.14 17.81
C ASP A 157 -18.35 22.68 18.16
N PHE A 158 -17.46 21.74 17.84
CA PHE A 158 -17.67 20.33 18.22
C PHE A 158 -17.67 20.15 19.74
N LEU A 159 -16.73 20.76 20.45
CA LEU A 159 -16.65 20.74 21.91
C LEU A 159 -17.91 21.35 22.53
N GLN A 160 -18.38 22.50 22.01
CA GLN A 160 -19.61 23.15 22.45
C GLN A 160 -20.87 22.31 22.14
N ALA A 161 -20.87 21.53 21.05
CA ALA A 161 -21.92 20.56 20.74
C ALA A 161 -21.88 19.29 21.64
N GLY A 162 -20.91 19.22 22.56
CA GLY A 162 -20.70 18.09 23.47
C GLY A 162 -20.07 16.87 22.80
N ILE A 163 -19.39 17.04 21.67
CA ILE A 163 -18.69 15.97 20.96
C ILE A 163 -17.32 15.75 21.60
N LYS A 164 -16.95 14.48 21.76
CA LYS A 164 -15.57 14.10 22.10
C LYS A 164 -14.66 14.35 20.90
N VAL A 165 -13.63 15.17 21.06
CA VAL A 165 -12.68 15.51 19.98
C VAL A 165 -11.32 14.89 20.26
N THR A 166 -10.74 14.21 19.28
CA THR A 166 -9.33 13.80 19.31
C THR A 166 -8.52 14.53 18.26
N VAL A 167 -7.47 15.21 18.69
CA VAL A 167 -6.44 15.73 17.80
C VAL A 167 -5.35 14.67 17.67
N LEU A 168 -5.17 14.17 16.45
CA LEU A 168 -4.10 13.23 16.12
C LEU A 168 -2.88 14.01 15.63
N PHE A 169 -1.79 13.96 16.38
CA PHE A 169 -0.48 14.38 15.92
C PHE A 169 0.11 13.29 15.03
N ALA A 170 0.15 13.54 13.73
CA ALA A 170 0.66 12.62 12.72
C ALA A 170 2.20 12.68 12.67
N ASP A 171 2.84 12.37 13.78
CA ASP A 171 4.30 12.39 13.97
C ASP A 171 5.01 11.34 13.12
N LEU A 172 4.44 10.13 12.98
CA LEU A 172 4.95 9.12 12.04
C LEU A 172 4.90 9.64 10.58
N HIS A 173 3.81 10.29 10.18
CA HIS A 173 3.72 10.86 8.83
C HIS A 173 4.75 11.98 8.63
N ALA A 174 4.97 12.83 9.64
CA ALA A 174 5.97 13.88 9.62
C ALA A 174 7.41 13.32 9.63
N PHE A 175 7.66 12.17 10.27
CA PHE A 175 8.92 11.44 10.19
C PHE A 175 9.17 10.92 8.76
N LEU A 176 8.12 10.40 8.11
CA LEU A 176 8.22 9.78 6.79
C LEU A 176 8.24 10.77 5.63
N ASP A 177 7.89 12.04 5.85
CA ASP A 177 8.01 13.14 4.88
C ASP A 177 9.49 13.48 4.62
N ASN A 178 10.08 12.76 3.65
CA ASN A 178 11.48 12.83 3.25
C ASN A 178 12.51 12.60 4.37
N MET A 179 12.12 11.98 5.49
CA MET A 179 13.03 11.62 6.60
C MET A 179 13.86 12.80 7.14
N LYS A 180 13.38 14.04 6.98
CA LYS A 180 14.09 15.26 7.39
C LYS A 180 14.02 15.54 8.89
N SER A 181 13.10 14.90 9.60
CA SER A 181 12.86 15.14 11.02
C SER A 181 13.32 13.94 11.84
N THR A 182 14.09 14.19 12.91
CA THR A 182 14.42 13.15 13.90
C THR A 182 13.27 12.94 14.88
N TRP A 183 13.21 11.78 15.54
CA TRP A 183 12.21 11.52 16.59
C TRP A 183 12.25 12.55 17.72
N GLU A 184 13.45 12.90 18.20
CA GLU A 184 13.64 13.94 19.23
C GLU A 184 13.04 15.28 18.79
N LEU A 185 13.28 15.66 17.54
CA LEU A 185 12.75 16.90 17.00
C LEU A 185 11.22 16.84 16.90
N LEU A 186 10.66 15.73 16.44
CA LEU A 186 9.21 15.52 16.36
C LEU A 186 8.52 15.53 17.72
N GLU A 187 9.11 14.89 18.74
CA GLU A 187 8.59 14.93 20.11
C GLU A 187 8.47 16.37 20.63
N ASN A 188 9.49 17.19 20.39
CA ASN A 188 9.46 18.60 20.79
C ASN A 188 8.46 19.42 19.95
N ARG A 189 8.32 19.13 18.66
CA ARG A 189 7.25 19.72 17.84
C ARG A 189 5.87 19.33 18.35
N VAL A 190 5.64 18.07 18.72
CA VAL A 190 4.35 17.61 19.29
C VAL A 190 4.03 18.39 20.57
N LYS A 191 4.99 18.55 21.49
CA LYS A 191 4.82 19.38 22.69
C LYS A 191 4.42 20.82 22.35
N TYR A 192 5.10 21.43 21.38
CA TYR A 192 4.78 22.78 20.91
C TYR A 192 3.38 22.88 20.28
N TYR A 193 3.00 21.92 19.45
CA TYR A 193 1.67 21.84 18.81
C TYR A 193 0.57 21.67 19.85
N GLU A 194 0.75 20.79 20.83
CA GLU A 194 -0.22 20.57 21.89
C GLU A 194 -0.47 21.83 22.71
N ALA A 195 0.60 22.51 23.14
CA ALA A 195 0.50 23.77 23.86
C ALA A 195 -0.18 24.85 23.02
N SER A 196 0.21 24.98 21.74
CA SER A 196 -0.36 25.97 20.82
C SER A 196 -1.86 25.75 20.57
N ILE A 197 -2.29 24.51 20.36
CA ILE A 197 -3.69 24.16 20.13
C ILE A 197 -4.53 24.39 21.39
N LYS A 198 -4.03 23.97 22.56
CA LYS A 198 -4.70 24.26 23.85
C LYS A 198 -4.84 25.76 24.05
N ALA A 199 -3.77 26.52 23.83
CA ALA A 199 -3.78 27.98 24.01
C ALA A 199 -4.76 28.67 23.04
N LEU A 200 -4.85 28.22 21.78
CA LEU A 200 -5.82 28.72 20.80
C LEU A 200 -7.25 28.47 21.28
N LEU A 201 -7.61 27.21 21.59
CA LEU A 201 -8.98 26.84 22.00
C LEU A 201 -9.40 27.54 23.30
N GLN A 202 -8.51 27.62 24.29
CA GLN A 202 -8.76 28.35 25.53
C GLN A 202 -8.88 29.86 25.31
N SER A 203 -8.32 30.41 24.23
CA SER A 203 -8.44 31.85 23.90
C SER A 203 -9.75 32.18 23.18
N LEU A 204 -10.46 31.15 22.71
CA LEU A 204 -11.83 31.20 22.20
C LEU A 204 -12.87 30.93 23.30
N ASP A 205 -12.45 30.87 24.57
CA ASP A 205 -13.32 30.70 25.74
C ASP A 205 -14.21 29.44 25.69
N VAL A 206 -13.72 28.36 25.06
CA VAL A 206 -14.42 27.07 24.93
C VAL A 206 -13.89 26.05 25.95
N PRO A 207 -14.76 25.29 26.63
CA PRO A 207 -14.34 24.20 27.51
C PRO A 207 -13.65 23.09 26.69
N ILE A 208 -12.48 22.66 27.16
CA ILE A 208 -11.64 21.67 26.46
C ILE A 208 -11.62 20.31 27.17
N ASP A 209 -12.55 20.03 28.08
CA ASP A 209 -12.58 18.78 28.87
C ASP A 209 -12.76 17.52 27.99
N GLN A 210 -13.44 17.68 26.84
CA GLN A 210 -13.67 16.63 25.84
C GLN A 210 -12.59 16.60 24.74
N LEU A 211 -11.52 17.40 24.88
CA LEU A 211 -10.40 17.44 23.95
C LEU A 211 -9.33 16.43 24.39
N HIS A 212 -8.98 15.53 23.48
CA HIS A 212 -7.94 14.55 23.70
C HIS A 212 -6.84 14.68 22.64
N PHE A 213 -5.60 14.43 23.06
CA PHE A 213 -4.45 14.38 22.16
C PHE A 213 -3.96 12.95 22.03
N ARG A 214 -3.57 12.57 20.81
CA ARG A 214 -2.96 11.27 20.52
C ARG A 214 -1.81 11.47 19.53
N MET A 215 -0.73 10.73 19.72
CA MET A 215 0.36 10.64 18.74
C MET A 215 0.12 9.40 17.86
N GLY A 216 0.40 9.53 16.56
CA GLY A 216 0.24 8.44 15.60
C GLY A 216 1.18 7.27 15.90
N SER A 217 2.45 7.56 16.20
CA SER A 217 3.47 6.56 16.53
C SER A 217 3.09 5.63 17.69
N HIS A 218 2.20 6.06 18.61
CA HIS A 218 1.75 5.24 19.74
C HIS A 218 0.96 3.99 19.33
N TYR A 219 0.38 3.95 18.13
CA TYR A 219 -0.39 2.78 17.66
C TYR A 219 -0.13 2.40 16.20
N GLN A 220 0.32 3.33 15.34
CA GLN A 220 0.51 3.08 13.91
C GLN A 220 1.65 2.10 13.58
N LEU A 221 2.52 1.80 14.56
CA LEU A 221 3.56 0.79 14.47
C LEU A 221 3.14 -0.57 15.06
N ALA A 222 2.02 -0.61 15.79
CA ALA A 222 1.58 -1.81 16.46
C ALA A 222 1.04 -2.82 15.44
N ARG A 223 1.31 -4.11 15.70
CA ARG A 223 0.92 -5.22 14.83
C ARG A 223 -0.53 -5.16 14.31
N PRO A 224 -1.58 -4.89 15.12
CA PRO A 224 -2.94 -4.83 14.61
C PRO A 224 -3.14 -3.76 13.52
N PHE A 225 -2.49 -2.60 13.66
CA PHE A 225 -2.55 -1.54 12.67
C PHE A 225 -1.78 -1.93 11.41
N THR A 226 -0.56 -2.45 11.54
CA THR A 226 0.27 -2.90 10.41
C THR A 226 -0.41 -4.01 9.62
N GLU A 227 -1.08 -4.96 10.29
CA GLU A 227 -1.86 -6.01 9.63
C GLU A 227 -3.00 -5.42 8.77
N ASP A 228 -3.74 -4.43 9.28
CA ASP A 228 -4.78 -3.76 8.51
C ASP A 228 -4.20 -2.92 7.35
N VAL A 229 -3.04 -2.28 7.52
CA VAL A 229 -2.33 -1.56 6.43
C VAL A 229 -2.00 -2.51 5.30
N LEU A 230 -1.40 -3.66 5.60
CA LEU A 230 -1.02 -4.66 4.60
C LEU A 230 -2.25 -5.21 3.87
N ARG A 231 -3.35 -5.47 4.60
CA ARG A 231 -4.63 -5.89 4.00
C ARG A 231 -5.25 -4.82 3.13
N LEU A 232 -5.19 -3.56 3.54
CA LEU A 232 -5.69 -2.45 2.74
C LEU A 232 -4.83 -2.25 1.47
N CYS A 233 -3.52 -2.47 1.54
CA CYS A 233 -2.63 -2.43 0.37
C CYS A 233 -2.94 -3.52 -0.66
N SER A 234 -3.44 -4.70 -0.24
CA SER A 234 -3.83 -5.75 -1.20
C SER A 234 -5.12 -5.39 -1.94
N GLN A 235 -6.03 -4.68 -1.27
CA GLN A 235 -7.32 -4.28 -1.80
C GLN A 235 -7.27 -3.01 -2.66
N VAL A 236 -6.44 -2.03 -2.30
CA VAL A 236 -6.37 -0.72 -2.95
C VAL A 236 -5.39 -0.75 -4.12
N SER A 237 -5.82 -0.25 -5.27
CA SER A 237 -4.94 -0.12 -6.44
C SER A 237 -3.96 1.04 -6.27
N GLN A 238 -2.78 0.94 -6.90
CA GLN A 238 -1.80 2.03 -6.93
C GLN A 238 -2.41 3.33 -7.49
N ARG A 239 -3.26 3.21 -8.52
CA ARG A 239 -3.96 4.35 -9.13
C ARG A 239 -4.90 5.03 -8.15
N ASP A 240 -5.67 4.27 -7.38
CA ASP A 240 -6.65 4.85 -6.45
C ASP A 240 -5.94 5.46 -5.23
N ALA A 241 -4.86 4.83 -4.73
CA ALA A 241 -3.99 5.41 -3.71
C ALA A 241 -3.37 6.74 -4.19
N LEU A 242 -2.83 6.76 -5.42
CA LEU A 242 -2.28 7.97 -6.02
C LEU A 242 -3.33 9.08 -6.16
N LYS A 243 -4.52 8.73 -6.67
CA LYS A 243 -5.64 9.67 -6.82
C LYS A 243 -6.06 10.22 -5.46
N ALA A 244 -6.15 9.38 -4.44
CA ALA A 244 -6.52 9.78 -3.08
C ALA A 244 -5.52 10.77 -2.49
N GLY A 245 -4.22 10.53 -2.67
CA GLY A 245 -3.15 11.38 -2.14
C GLY A 245 -2.82 12.64 -2.96
N ALA A 246 -3.40 12.84 -4.15
CA ALA A 246 -2.92 13.83 -5.13
C ALA A 246 -2.87 15.30 -4.62
N GLU A 247 -3.78 15.70 -3.73
CA GLU A 247 -3.88 17.07 -3.20
C GLU A 247 -3.17 17.26 -1.85
N VAL A 248 -2.80 16.16 -1.20
CA VAL A 248 -2.25 16.15 0.17
C VAL A 248 -0.77 15.78 0.18
N VAL A 249 -0.41 14.77 -0.61
CA VAL A 249 0.97 14.28 -0.71
C VAL A 249 1.78 15.24 -1.59
N LYS A 250 2.95 15.63 -1.10
CA LYS A 250 3.87 16.50 -1.82
C LYS A 250 4.27 15.88 -3.16
N GLN A 251 4.10 16.65 -4.23
CA GLN A 251 4.55 16.26 -5.56
C GLN A 251 6.06 16.54 -5.66
N VAL A 252 6.82 15.53 -6.05
CA VAL A 252 8.28 15.57 -6.24
C VAL A 252 8.63 14.90 -7.55
N GLU A 253 9.80 15.20 -8.12
CA GLU A 253 10.24 14.66 -9.42
C GLU A 253 10.29 13.14 -9.46
N SER A 254 10.75 12.52 -8.37
CA SER A 254 10.75 11.06 -8.17
C SER A 254 9.86 10.71 -6.97
N PRO A 255 8.55 10.43 -7.21
CA PRO A 255 7.61 10.17 -6.12
C PRO A 255 7.93 8.88 -5.38
N LEU A 256 8.07 8.99 -4.06
CA LEU A 256 8.37 7.86 -3.17
C LEU A 256 7.15 6.94 -2.96
N LEU A 257 7.42 5.66 -2.67
CA LEU A 257 6.41 4.66 -2.38
C LEU A 257 5.57 5.00 -1.13
N SER A 258 6.18 5.63 -0.11
CA SER A 258 5.49 6.08 1.10
C SER A 258 4.33 7.04 0.82
N GLY A 259 4.41 7.83 -0.25
CA GLY A 259 3.30 8.69 -0.68
C GLY A 259 2.04 7.93 -1.11
N LEU A 260 2.16 6.66 -1.51
CA LEU A 260 1.00 5.79 -1.78
C LEU A 260 0.43 5.18 -0.49
N LEU A 261 1.25 5.01 0.56
CA LEU A 261 0.79 4.48 1.85
C LEU A 261 0.06 5.54 2.68
N TYR A 262 0.42 6.82 2.55
CA TYR A 262 -0.17 7.93 3.29
C TYR A 262 -1.71 7.90 3.37
N PRO A 263 -2.47 7.86 2.25
CA PRO A 263 -3.94 7.89 2.32
C PRO A 263 -4.53 6.64 2.99
N LEU A 264 -3.82 5.50 2.96
CA LEU A 264 -4.25 4.27 3.61
C LEU A 264 -4.06 4.33 5.12
N LEU A 265 -2.93 4.91 5.58
CA LEU A 265 -2.66 5.15 7.01
C LEU A 265 -3.73 6.06 7.60
N GLN A 266 -4.01 7.18 6.92
CA GLN A 266 -5.04 8.13 7.36
C GLN A 266 -6.44 7.50 7.42
N ALA A 267 -6.82 6.67 6.44
CA ALA A 267 -8.10 5.96 6.48
C ALA A 267 -8.20 4.99 7.68
N LEU A 268 -7.11 4.30 8.02
CA LEU A 268 -7.11 3.35 9.14
C LEU A 268 -7.11 4.03 10.51
N ASP A 269 -6.66 5.29 10.60
CA ASP A 269 -6.76 6.07 11.84
C ASP A 269 -8.21 6.17 12.34
N GLU A 270 -9.20 6.27 11.45
CA GLU A 270 -10.62 6.26 11.81
C GLU A 270 -10.99 5.01 12.62
N GLN A 271 -10.51 3.85 12.18
CA GLN A 271 -10.80 2.58 12.82
C GLN A 271 -10.09 2.45 14.17
N HIS A 272 -8.81 2.79 14.20
CA HIS A 272 -7.95 2.56 15.36
C HIS A 272 -8.14 3.60 16.47
N LEU A 273 -8.56 4.83 16.12
CA LEU A 273 -9.02 5.84 17.08
C LEU A 273 -10.46 5.58 17.58
N LYS A 274 -11.18 4.64 16.94
CA LYS A 274 -12.57 4.27 17.27
C LYS A 274 -13.54 5.45 17.18
N VAL A 275 -13.38 6.29 16.16
CA VAL A 275 -14.21 7.48 15.93
C VAL A 275 -15.45 7.18 15.10
N ASP A 276 -16.45 8.04 15.24
CA ASP A 276 -17.66 8.09 14.43
C ASP A 276 -17.46 8.87 13.13
N GLY A 277 -16.53 9.83 13.15
CA GLY A 277 -16.23 10.65 12.00
C GLY A 277 -14.87 11.34 12.03
N GLN A 278 -14.51 11.89 10.87
CA GLN A 278 -13.29 12.65 10.66
C GLN A 278 -13.60 14.07 10.21
N PHE A 279 -12.84 15.02 10.72
CA PHE A 279 -12.84 16.41 10.30
C PHE A 279 -11.51 16.77 9.62
N GLY A 280 -11.57 17.52 8.52
CA GLY A 280 -10.39 18.05 7.83
C GLY A 280 -10.77 19.08 6.77
N GLY A 281 -9.80 19.53 5.97
CA GLY A 281 -10.05 20.43 4.84
C GLY A 281 -10.65 19.69 3.64
N VAL A 282 -11.26 20.43 2.71
CA VAL A 282 -11.75 19.86 1.43
C VAL A 282 -10.62 19.29 0.56
N ASP A 283 -9.36 19.68 0.79
CA ASP A 283 -8.19 19.07 0.12
C ASP A 283 -7.98 17.59 0.53
N GLN A 284 -8.58 17.15 1.64
CA GLN A 284 -8.55 15.75 2.10
C GLN A 284 -9.72 14.91 1.56
N ARG A 285 -10.65 15.51 0.80
CA ARG A 285 -11.88 14.85 0.31
C ARG A 285 -11.63 13.52 -0.38
N LYS A 286 -10.57 13.43 -1.19
CA LYS A 286 -10.25 12.19 -1.93
C LYS A 286 -9.78 11.07 -1.00
N ILE A 287 -9.13 11.40 0.12
CA ILE A 287 -8.74 10.43 1.17
C ILE A 287 -9.99 9.96 1.93
N PHE A 288 -10.89 10.88 2.27
CA PHE A 288 -12.15 10.55 2.93
C PHE A 288 -13.01 9.60 2.09
N ILE A 289 -13.11 9.84 0.78
CA ILE A 289 -13.81 8.94 -0.13
C ILE A 289 -13.13 7.57 -0.20
N LEU A 290 -11.80 7.52 -0.23
CA LEU A 290 -11.07 6.25 -0.18
C LEU A 290 -11.42 5.48 1.10
N ALA A 291 -11.45 6.14 2.25
CA ALA A 291 -11.84 5.51 3.51
C ALA A 291 -13.28 4.97 3.47
N GLU A 292 -14.24 5.78 3.00
CA GLU A 292 -15.65 5.36 2.88
C GLU A 292 -15.85 4.15 1.98
N GLU A 293 -15.08 4.04 0.89
CA GLU A 293 -15.20 2.95 -0.07
C GLU A 293 -14.46 1.67 0.35
N GLN A 294 -13.31 1.81 1.03
CA GLN A 294 -12.38 0.70 1.24
C GLN A 294 -12.47 0.07 2.64
N LEU A 295 -12.75 0.85 3.69
CA LEU A 295 -12.88 0.31 5.06
C LEU A 295 -14.01 -0.73 5.18
N PRO A 296 -15.22 -0.54 4.60
CA PRO A 296 -16.28 -1.54 4.68
C PRO A 296 -15.95 -2.88 4.05
N LYS A 297 -15.13 -2.89 2.99
CA LYS A 297 -14.68 -4.12 2.32
C LYS A 297 -13.74 -4.95 3.20
N LEU A 298 -13.00 -4.30 4.11
CA LEU A 298 -12.24 -4.95 5.18
C LEU A 298 -13.08 -5.35 6.40
N LYS A 299 -14.40 -5.14 6.34
CA LYS A 299 -15.35 -5.27 7.46
C LYS A 299 -15.09 -4.29 8.60
N LEU A 300 -14.50 -3.14 8.27
CA LEU A 300 -14.33 -2.02 9.18
C LEU A 300 -15.49 -1.02 8.99
N GLY A 301 -15.81 -0.22 10.02
CA GLY A 301 -16.97 0.68 9.98
C GLY A 301 -16.83 1.82 8.96
N LYS A 302 -17.95 2.29 8.40
CA LYS A 302 -18.00 3.54 7.62
C LYS A 302 -18.21 4.75 8.53
N ARG A 303 -17.41 5.80 8.36
CA ARG A 303 -17.47 7.06 9.12
C ARG A 303 -18.21 8.15 8.35
N TRP A 304 -18.58 9.23 9.03
CA TRP A 304 -18.99 10.48 8.39
C TRP A 304 -17.80 11.44 8.30
N HIS A 305 -17.81 12.33 7.31
CA HIS A 305 -16.70 13.25 7.04
C HIS A 305 -17.19 14.69 6.97
N LEU A 306 -16.47 15.59 7.66
CA LEU A 306 -16.77 17.01 7.72
C LEU A 306 -15.61 17.79 7.11
N MET A 307 -15.90 18.65 6.13
CA MET A 307 -14.86 19.35 5.37
C MET A 307 -14.99 20.87 5.48
N ASN A 308 -13.98 21.53 6.05
CA ASN A 308 -13.91 22.99 6.04
C ASN A 308 -13.37 23.51 4.70
N PRO A 309 -13.77 24.73 4.28
CA PRO A 309 -13.23 25.35 3.09
C PRO A 309 -11.72 25.64 3.22
N MET A 310 -11.04 25.71 2.08
CA MET A 310 -9.66 26.19 2.03
C MET A 310 -9.65 27.71 2.13
N VAL A 311 -9.02 28.24 3.18
CA VAL A 311 -8.91 29.68 3.39
C VAL A 311 -7.61 30.19 2.75
N PRO A 312 -7.68 31.21 1.86
CA PRO A 312 -6.50 31.80 1.24
C PRO A 312 -5.52 32.38 2.28
N GLY A 313 -4.25 32.41 1.93
CA GLY A 313 -3.25 33.18 2.66
C GLY A 313 -3.43 34.68 2.50
N LEU A 314 -2.82 35.44 3.41
CA LEU A 314 -2.94 36.90 3.45
C LEU A 314 -2.38 37.56 2.17
N THR A 315 -1.42 36.93 1.52
CA THR A 315 -0.81 37.40 0.26
C THR A 315 -1.43 36.75 -0.99
N GLY A 316 -2.54 36.03 -0.87
CA GLY A 316 -3.15 35.21 -1.93
C GLY A 316 -2.62 33.76 -1.96
N GLY A 317 -3.37 32.84 -2.58
CA GLY A 317 -3.00 31.41 -2.67
C GLY A 317 -3.10 30.64 -1.35
N LYS A 318 -2.41 29.49 -1.22
CA LYS A 318 -2.42 28.63 -0.01
C LYS A 318 -1.36 29.10 0.99
N MET A 319 -1.68 29.28 2.28
CA MET A 319 -0.67 29.54 3.31
C MET A 319 0.32 28.38 3.39
N SER A 320 1.58 28.63 3.05
CA SER A 320 2.65 27.63 3.03
C SER A 320 3.52 27.72 4.27
N SER A 321 3.81 26.59 4.90
CA SER A 321 4.79 26.54 5.99
C SER A 321 6.21 26.87 5.55
N SER A 322 6.49 26.79 4.24
CA SER A 322 7.82 26.91 3.61
C SER A 322 8.23 28.35 3.30
N GLU A 323 7.30 29.30 3.34
CA GLU A 323 7.55 30.72 3.10
C GLU A 323 7.30 31.49 4.39
N ILE A 324 8.35 32.10 4.96
CA ILE A 324 8.30 32.72 6.29
C ILE A 324 7.42 33.99 6.28
N ASP A 325 7.45 34.74 5.19
CA ASP A 325 6.76 36.03 5.07
C ASP A 325 5.29 35.89 4.63
N SER A 326 4.88 34.76 4.06
CA SER A 326 3.49 34.54 3.63
C SER A 326 2.54 34.03 4.73
N LYS A 327 3.05 33.86 5.97
CA LYS A 327 2.28 33.39 7.12
C LYS A 327 2.52 34.24 8.38
N ILE A 328 1.51 34.36 9.23
CA ILE A 328 1.65 34.94 10.59
C ILE A 328 1.78 33.79 11.59
N ASP A 329 2.93 33.71 12.26
CA ASP A 329 3.16 32.72 13.33
C ASP A 329 2.31 33.09 14.56
N LEU A 330 1.90 32.10 15.34
CA LEU A 330 1.11 32.34 16.55
C LEU A 330 1.88 33.17 17.60
N LEU A 331 3.21 33.13 17.55
CA LEU A 331 4.09 33.85 18.47
C LEU A 331 4.75 35.09 17.84
N ASP A 332 4.28 35.56 16.67
CA ASP A 332 4.76 36.82 16.08
C ASP A 332 4.39 38.03 16.96
N SER A 333 5.31 38.99 17.09
CA SER A 333 5.03 40.25 17.79
C SER A 333 4.00 41.09 17.04
N ALA A 334 3.34 42.01 17.75
CA ALA A 334 2.32 42.89 17.17
C ALA A 334 2.83 43.68 15.94
N GLU A 335 4.09 44.10 15.96
CA GLU A 335 4.77 44.78 14.86
C GLU A 335 4.91 43.88 13.61
N LYS A 336 5.26 42.60 13.82
CA LYS A 336 5.38 41.63 12.71
C LYS A 336 4.01 41.29 12.12
N VAL A 337 3.00 41.12 12.96
CA VAL A 337 1.61 40.91 12.54
C VAL A 337 1.16 42.07 11.67
N GLN A 338 1.33 43.32 12.14
CA GLN A 338 0.98 44.53 11.39
C GLN A 338 1.71 44.60 10.04
N LYS A 339 3.03 44.36 10.02
CA LYS A 339 3.82 44.39 8.79
C LYS A 339 3.31 43.38 7.75
N LYS A 340 2.97 42.16 8.18
CA LYS A 340 2.49 41.09 7.29
C LYS A 340 1.07 41.35 6.77
N ILE A 341 0.19 41.92 7.58
CA ILE A 341 -1.19 42.28 7.15
C ILE A 341 -1.16 43.51 6.24
N ALA A 342 -0.26 44.47 6.47
CA ALA A 342 -0.13 45.64 5.61
C ALA A 342 0.14 45.25 4.14
N THR A 343 0.96 44.20 3.93
CA THR A 343 1.28 43.66 2.60
C THR A 343 0.19 42.76 2.00
N ALA A 344 -0.88 42.46 2.73
CA ALA A 344 -1.96 41.60 2.26
C ALA A 344 -2.73 42.24 1.08
N ILE A 345 -3.24 41.41 0.17
CA ILE A 345 -4.10 41.90 -0.93
C ILE A 345 -5.51 42.11 -0.35
N CYS A 346 -6.07 43.32 -0.50
CA CYS A 346 -7.39 43.66 0.04
C CYS A 346 -8.08 44.75 -0.80
N GLU A 347 -8.39 44.42 -2.06
CA GLU A 347 -9.14 45.30 -2.96
C GLU A 347 -10.53 44.70 -3.26
N PRO A 348 -11.55 45.54 -3.56
CA PRO A 348 -12.86 45.06 -3.99
C PRO A 348 -12.80 44.31 -5.31
N GLY A 349 -13.58 43.24 -5.46
CA GLY A 349 -13.64 42.44 -6.69
C GLY A 349 -12.42 41.54 -6.94
N THR A 350 -11.43 41.51 -6.04
CA THR A 350 -10.29 40.60 -6.14
C THR A 350 -10.67 39.17 -5.77
N GLU A 351 -10.48 38.23 -6.69
CA GLU A 351 -10.50 36.79 -6.39
C GLU A 351 -9.36 36.46 -5.40
N ASP A 352 -9.59 35.56 -4.45
CA ASP A 352 -8.63 35.19 -3.39
C ASP A 352 -8.23 36.31 -2.40
N ASN A 353 -9.16 37.19 -2.04
CA ASN A 353 -8.95 38.16 -0.96
C ASN A 353 -8.83 37.47 0.41
N GLY A 354 -7.58 37.27 0.85
CA GLY A 354 -7.25 36.61 2.12
C GLY A 354 -7.76 37.37 3.35
N VAL A 355 -7.78 38.71 3.32
CA VAL A 355 -8.33 39.52 4.42
C VAL A 355 -9.82 39.25 4.58
N LEU A 356 -10.59 39.38 3.49
CA LEU A 356 -12.04 39.13 3.50
C LEU A 356 -12.38 37.69 3.90
N SER A 357 -11.56 36.73 3.47
CA SER A 357 -11.71 35.32 3.86
C SER A 357 -11.49 35.11 5.36
N PHE A 358 -10.51 35.80 5.97
CA PHE A 358 -10.31 35.79 7.42
C PHE A 358 -11.50 36.39 8.17
N TYR A 359 -12.16 37.42 7.61
CA TYR A 359 -13.41 37.93 8.19
C TYR A 359 -14.50 36.86 8.21
N GLN A 360 -14.71 36.18 7.08
CA GLN A 360 -15.75 35.16 6.92
C GLN A 360 -15.54 33.94 7.83
N PHE A 361 -14.33 33.38 7.84
CA PHE A 361 -14.09 32.06 8.42
C PHE A 361 -13.47 32.10 9.83
N VAL A 362 -12.94 33.25 10.25
CA VAL A 362 -12.28 33.40 11.56
C VAL A 362 -12.92 34.49 12.39
N LEU A 363 -12.88 35.75 11.94
CA LEU A 363 -13.27 36.90 12.78
C LEU A 363 -14.76 36.87 13.11
N ILE A 364 -15.65 36.80 12.11
CA ILE A 364 -17.10 36.81 12.33
C ILE A 364 -17.57 35.61 13.15
N PRO A 365 -17.13 34.36 12.86
CA PRO A 365 -17.49 33.21 13.69
C PRO A 365 -17.04 33.28 15.15
N ILE A 366 -16.00 34.08 15.47
CA ILE A 366 -15.50 34.26 16.84
C ILE A 366 -16.25 35.39 17.55
N VAL A 367 -16.53 36.51 16.87
CA VAL A 367 -17.18 37.67 17.48
C VAL A 367 -18.70 37.51 17.57
N SER A 368 -19.33 36.79 16.65
CA SER A 368 -20.79 36.57 16.61
C SER A 368 -21.30 35.92 17.91
N PRO A 369 -22.40 36.42 18.51
CA PRO A 369 -23.38 37.39 17.96
C PRO A 369 -23.03 38.88 18.16
N GLY A 370 -21.83 39.20 18.63
CA GLY A 370 -21.37 40.59 18.80
C GLY A 370 -21.14 41.34 17.48
N GLU A 371 -20.87 42.64 17.61
CA GLU A 371 -20.62 43.54 16.48
C GLU A 371 -19.12 43.73 16.20
N VAL A 372 -18.76 43.76 14.92
CA VAL A 372 -17.42 44.10 14.42
C VAL A 372 -17.45 45.54 13.94
N LYS A 373 -16.56 46.37 14.48
CA LYS A 373 -16.41 47.78 14.07
C LYS A 373 -15.30 47.91 13.04
N ILE A 374 -15.61 48.46 11.87
CA ILE A 374 -14.66 48.73 10.79
C ILE A 374 -14.78 50.21 10.43
N GLY A 375 -13.72 50.98 10.69
CA GLY A 375 -13.79 52.44 10.70
C GLY A 375 -14.87 52.93 11.67
N ASN A 376 -15.86 53.67 11.16
CA ASN A 376 -16.98 54.20 11.94
C ASN A 376 -18.27 53.38 11.85
N LYS A 377 -18.25 52.20 11.20
CA LYS A 377 -19.43 51.36 10.96
C LYS A 377 -19.36 50.09 11.80
N SER A 378 -20.53 49.58 12.19
CA SER A 378 -20.66 48.34 12.97
C SER A 378 -21.44 47.30 12.15
N PHE A 379 -20.96 46.06 12.16
CA PHE A 379 -21.50 44.97 11.38
C PHE A 379 -21.70 43.72 12.23
N THR A 380 -22.78 42.98 12.00
CA THR A 380 -23.09 41.73 12.72
C THR A 380 -22.95 40.49 11.84
N THR A 381 -22.97 40.64 10.52
CA THR A 381 -22.90 39.54 9.55
C THR A 381 -21.80 39.78 8.52
N PHE A 382 -21.23 38.69 8.00
CA PHE A 382 -20.22 38.78 6.94
C PHE A 382 -20.78 39.40 5.66
N ASP A 383 -22.02 39.08 5.28
CA ASP A 383 -22.64 39.61 4.06
C ASP A 383 -22.74 41.13 4.08
N SER A 384 -23.09 41.72 5.23
CA SER A 384 -23.14 43.18 5.38
C SER A 384 -21.76 43.85 5.26
N ILE A 385 -20.69 43.17 5.70
CA ILE A 385 -19.30 43.64 5.54
C ILE A 385 -18.90 43.55 4.06
N LYS A 386 -19.23 42.43 3.41
CA LYS A 386 -18.90 42.19 2.01
C LYS A 386 -19.59 43.21 1.11
N GLU A 387 -20.89 43.44 1.27
CA GLU A 387 -21.64 44.47 0.53
C GLU A 387 -21.04 45.85 0.75
N ALA A 388 -20.78 46.24 2.00
CA ALA A 388 -20.17 47.54 2.31
C ALA A 388 -18.75 47.70 1.74
N PHE A 389 -17.98 46.62 1.63
CA PHE A 389 -16.65 46.62 1.02
C PHE A 389 -16.73 46.72 -0.51
N GLU A 390 -17.66 46.00 -1.14
CA GLU A 390 -17.90 46.04 -2.59
C GLU A 390 -18.45 47.39 -3.07
N GLU A 391 -19.29 48.03 -2.27
CA GLU A 391 -19.84 49.37 -2.52
C GLU A 391 -18.82 50.50 -2.23
N GLY A 392 -17.62 50.18 -1.74
CA GLY A 392 -16.59 51.16 -1.36
C GLY A 392 -16.92 51.94 -0.08
N ALA A 393 -17.92 51.49 0.66
CA ALA A 393 -18.38 52.08 1.91
C ALA A 393 -17.44 51.77 3.10
N VAL A 394 -16.60 50.75 2.96
CA VAL A 394 -15.48 50.38 3.85
C VAL A 394 -14.22 50.21 2.99
N LYS A 395 -13.08 50.75 3.44
CA LYS A 395 -11.82 50.67 2.69
C LYS A 395 -10.97 49.46 3.09
N GLY A 396 -10.14 48.98 2.18
CA GLY A 396 -9.22 47.85 2.45
C GLY A 396 -8.23 48.11 3.59
N GLU A 397 -7.80 49.36 3.77
CA GLU A 397 -6.94 49.76 4.89
C GLU A 397 -7.67 49.62 6.23
N GLU A 398 -8.92 50.07 6.32
CA GLU A 398 -9.75 49.95 7.54
C GLU A 398 -10.01 48.47 7.89
N MET A 399 -10.21 47.62 6.86
CA MET A 399 -10.34 46.17 7.01
C MET A 399 -9.06 45.54 7.59
N LYS A 400 -7.89 45.94 7.07
CA LYS A 400 -6.57 45.48 7.53
C LYS A 400 -6.26 45.93 8.95
N GLU A 401 -6.55 47.17 9.29
CA GLU A 401 -6.35 47.72 10.64
C GLU A 401 -7.19 46.97 11.67
N THR A 402 -8.48 46.79 11.38
CA THR A 402 -9.41 46.06 12.25
C THR A 402 -8.98 44.60 12.42
N LEU A 403 -8.58 43.93 11.33
CA LEU A 403 -8.06 42.55 11.39
C LEU A 403 -6.77 42.47 12.20
N THR A 404 -5.88 43.45 12.08
CA THR A 404 -4.63 43.54 12.84
C THR A 404 -4.91 43.66 14.34
N LEU A 405 -5.83 44.55 14.73
CA LEU A 405 -6.24 44.71 16.12
C LEU A 405 -6.84 43.43 16.68
N PHE A 406 -7.76 42.80 15.94
CA PHE A 406 -8.37 41.53 16.33
C PHE A 406 -7.33 40.42 16.52
N LEU A 407 -6.45 40.21 15.54
CA LEU A 407 -5.43 39.17 15.61
C LEU A 407 -4.43 39.44 16.74
N ASN A 408 -3.98 40.68 16.94
CA ASN A 408 -3.08 41.00 18.05
C ASN A 408 -3.71 40.75 19.42
N GLN A 409 -4.99 41.09 19.61
CA GLN A 409 -5.70 40.80 20.85
C GLN A 409 -5.83 39.29 21.11
N LEU A 410 -6.16 38.53 20.07
CA LEU A 410 -6.29 37.07 20.19
C LEU A 410 -4.92 36.40 20.42
N LEU A 411 -3.91 36.78 19.65
CA LEU A 411 -2.56 36.23 19.77
C LEU A 411 -1.91 36.62 21.09
N ALA A 412 -2.20 37.79 21.67
CA ALA A 412 -1.71 38.14 23.01
C ALA A 412 -2.20 37.13 24.08
N LYS A 413 -3.46 36.66 23.99
CA LYS A 413 -3.97 35.60 24.88
C LYS A 413 -3.23 34.28 24.68
N VAL A 414 -2.93 33.93 23.42
CA VAL A 414 -2.19 32.70 23.06
C VAL A 414 -0.74 32.78 23.57
N GLN A 415 -0.06 33.89 23.29
CA GLN A 415 1.32 34.15 23.68
C GLN A 415 1.49 34.09 25.20
N SER A 416 0.57 34.71 25.96
CA SER A 416 0.60 34.63 27.42
C SER A 416 0.49 33.21 27.96
N LYS A 417 -0.32 32.33 27.32
CA LYS A 417 -0.45 30.92 27.70
C LYS A 417 0.74 30.06 27.25
N CYS A 418 1.41 30.46 26.18
CA CYS A 418 2.61 29.79 25.65
C CYS A 418 3.92 30.30 26.28
N ASP A 419 3.88 31.34 27.12
CA ASP A 419 5.06 31.92 27.79
C ASP A 419 5.50 31.07 28.99
N THR A 420 5.89 29.82 28.72
CA THR A 420 6.38 28.86 29.72
C THR A 420 7.75 28.34 29.30
N PRO A 421 8.63 27.98 30.26
CA PRO A 421 9.93 27.38 29.95
C PRO A 421 9.82 26.14 29.06
N GLU A 422 8.82 25.30 29.29
CA GLU A 422 8.61 24.04 28.57
C GLU A 422 8.29 24.28 27.09
N VAL A 423 7.44 25.28 26.80
CA VAL A 423 7.07 25.63 25.41
C VAL A 423 8.23 26.30 24.69
N LYS A 424 9.00 27.16 25.37
CA LYS A 424 10.21 27.78 24.81
C LYS A 424 11.26 26.73 24.44
N GLU A 425 11.52 25.79 25.34
CA GLU A 425 12.45 24.68 25.10
C GLU A 425 11.96 23.78 23.95
N ALA A 426 10.68 23.42 23.93
CA ALA A 426 10.08 22.64 22.86
C ALA A 426 10.18 23.33 21.49
N LEU A 427 9.99 24.66 21.45
CA LEU A 427 10.15 25.46 20.23
C LEU A 427 11.61 25.51 19.77
N GLU A 428 12.55 25.69 20.70
CA GLU A 428 13.98 25.73 20.38
C GLU A 428 14.45 24.37 19.83
N LYS A 429 14.17 23.28 20.55
CA LYS A 429 14.58 21.92 20.15
C LYS A 429 13.82 21.40 18.94
N GLY A 430 12.52 21.68 18.84
CA GLY A 430 11.67 21.20 17.75
C GLY A 430 11.91 21.88 16.39
N TYR A 431 12.64 22.99 16.37
CA TYR A 431 12.99 23.71 15.14
C TYR A 431 14.48 24.08 15.07
N ALA A 432 15.32 23.38 15.83
CA ALA A 432 16.77 23.45 15.71
C ALA A 432 17.20 22.98 14.31
N HIS A 433 18.28 23.55 13.79
CA HIS A 433 18.85 23.12 12.51
C HIS A 433 19.45 21.72 12.67
N VAL A 434 18.92 20.74 11.94
CA VAL A 434 19.50 19.40 11.86
C VAL A 434 20.35 19.35 10.61
N GLU A 435 21.66 19.11 10.75
CA GLU A 435 22.47 18.76 9.58
C GLU A 435 21.90 17.49 8.93
N GLU A 436 21.79 17.48 7.61
CA GLU A 436 21.33 16.30 6.88
C GLU A 436 22.21 15.10 7.26
N ARG A 437 21.67 14.17 8.07
CA ARG A 437 22.36 12.92 8.36
C ARG A 437 22.44 12.13 7.05
N LYS A 438 23.60 12.17 6.40
CA LYS A 438 23.95 11.15 5.42
C LYS A 438 23.98 9.82 6.16
N VAL A 439 23.09 8.91 5.78
CA VAL A 439 23.13 7.53 6.24
C VAL A 439 24.46 6.95 5.74
N SER A 440 25.44 6.88 6.63
CA SER A 440 26.73 6.29 6.34
C SER A 440 26.61 4.79 6.53
N LEU A 441 27.00 4.01 5.52
CA LEU A 441 27.14 2.57 5.69
C LEU A 441 28.18 2.25 6.77
N PRO A 442 27.97 1.19 7.56
CA PRO A 442 29.02 0.69 8.43
C PRO A 442 30.24 0.34 7.58
N SER A 443 31.43 0.82 7.98
CA SER A 443 32.67 0.53 7.27
C SER A 443 32.86 -0.98 7.13
N ARG A 444 32.91 -1.47 5.88
CA ARG A 444 33.26 -2.87 5.63
C ARG A 444 34.76 -3.04 5.91
N PRO A 445 35.17 -4.00 6.75
CA PRO A 445 36.59 -4.26 6.93
C PRO A 445 37.18 -4.70 5.58
N THR A 446 38.32 -4.12 5.19
CA THR A 446 39.10 -4.66 4.06
C THR A 446 39.72 -5.96 4.54
N VAL A 447 39.24 -7.08 4.01
CA VAL A 447 39.63 -8.41 4.47
C VAL A 447 40.58 -9.06 3.46
N THR A 448 41.73 -9.50 3.94
CA THR A 448 42.64 -10.35 3.16
C THR A 448 42.26 -11.81 3.39
N LEU A 449 41.79 -12.49 2.34
CA LEU A 449 41.48 -13.92 2.43
C LEU A 449 42.75 -14.79 2.38
N ASP A 450 42.79 -15.80 3.24
CA ASP A 450 43.74 -16.91 3.09
C ASP A 450 43.34 -17.82 1.91
N ASP A 451 44.25 -18.69 1.47
CA ASP A 451 44.01 -19.50 0.27
C ASP A 451 42.86 -20.51 0.45
N SER A 452 42.61 -20.94 1.70
CA SER A 452 41.47 -21.79 2.03
C SER A 452 40.16 -21.03 1.82
N ALA A 453 40.04 -19.81 2.35
CA ALA A 453 38.86 -18.97 2.17
C ALA A 453 38.63 -18.59 0.69
N LYS A 454 39.70 -18.38 -0.11
CA LYS A 454 39.57 -18.17 -1.57
C LYS A 454 38.99 -19.40 -2.28
N GLN A 455 39.43 -20.60 -1.89
CA GLN A 455 38.88 -21.84 -2.44
C GLN A 455 37.40 -22.02 -2.04
N GLN A 456 37.06 -21.75 -0.78
CA GLN A 456 35.67 -21.79 -0.30
C GLN A 456 34.79 -20.80 -1.07
N LEU A 457 35.25 -19.55 -1.25
CA LEU A 457 34.56 -18.54 -2.04
C LEU A 457 34.27 -19.03 -3.46
N ALA A 458 35.30 -19.55 -4.15
CA ALA A 458 35.16 -20.08 -5.51
C ALA A 458 34.17 -21.25 -5.60
N MET A 459 34.10 -22.10 -4.58
CA MET A 459 33.13 -23.20 -4.50
C MET A 459 31.70 -22.70 -4.27
N ILE A 460 31.52 -21.70 -3.40
CA ILE A 460 30.20 -21.12 -3.08
C ILE A 460 29.60 -20.42 -4.30
N VAL A 461 30.40 -19.65 -5.06
CA VAL A 461 29.90 -18.91 -6.23
C VAL A 461 29.90 -19.75 -7.51
N LYS A 462 30.29 -21.02 -7.45
CA LYS A 462 30.38 -21.88 -8.63
C LYS A 462 28.99 -22.13 -9.24
N GLY A 463 28.84 -21.76 -10.51
CA GLY A 463 27.61 -22.01 -11.27
C GLY A 463 26.40 -21.19 -10.82
N VAL A 464 26.63 -20.11 -10.05
CA VAL A 464 25.60 -19.17 -9.62
C VAL A 464 26.02 -17.74 -9.95
N LYS A 465 25.04 -16.87 -10.16
CA LYS A 465 25.27 -15.46 -10.45
C LYS A 465 25.24 -14.63 -9.19
N VAL A 466 26.26 -13.83 -8.94
CA VAL A 466 26.24 -12.84 -7.85
C VAL A 466 25.37 -11.65 -8.29
N VAL A 467 24.42 -11.26 -7.43
CA VAL A 467 23.45 -10.18 -7.69
C VAL A 467 23.69 -9.01 -6.75
N GLY A 468 23.67 -7.79 -7.30
CA GLY A 468 23.85 -6.57 -6.52
C GLY A 468 25.33 -6.23 -6.36
N GLU A 469 25.79 -6.11 -5.11
CA GLU A 469 27.17 -5.76 -4.77
C GLU A 469 27.98 -7.02 -4.48
N GLY A 470 28.86 -7.37 -5.43
CA GLY A 470 30.03 -8.23 -5.27
C GLY A 470 29.98 -9.37 -4.24
N THR A 471 31.15 -9.74 -3.75
CA THR A 471 31.32 -10.83 -2.77
C THR A 471 31.84 -10.32 -1.43
N GLU A 472 31.90 -9.01 -1.22
CA GLU A 472 32.60 -8.40 -0.09
C GLU A 472 32.01 -8.83 1.28
N SER A 473 30.68 -8.96 1.37
CA SER A 473 30.01 -9.44 2.59
C SER A 473 30.33 -10.91 2.88
N LEU A 474 30.32 -11.75 1.84
CA LEU A 474 30.72 -13.15 1.94
C LEU A 474 32.21 -13.31 2.29
N GLU A 475 33.10 -12.54 1.66
CA GLU A 475 34.53 -12.54 1.96
C GLU A 475 34.80 -12.18 3.44
N ALA A 476 34.15 -11.13 3.94
CA ALA A 476 34.25 -10.75 5.33
C ALA A 476 33.77 -11.88 6.27
N SER A 477 32.69 -12.56 5.90
CA SER A 477 32.14 -13.68 6.67
C SER A 477 33.10 -14.88 6.69
N LEU A 478 33.66 -15.27 5.54
CA LEU A 478 34.61 -16.37 5.42
C LEU A 478 35.87 -16.16 6.28
N ALA A 479 36.38 -14.93 6.35
CA ALA A 479 37.55 -14.63 7.17
C ALA A 479 37.33 -14.79 8.68
N THR A 480 36.08 -14.75 9.16
CA THR A 480 35.77 -15.02 10.58
C THR A 480 35.85 -16.50 10.95
N LYS A 481 35.90 -17.41 9.97
CA LYS A 481 35.96 -18.87 10.14
C LYS A 481 34.79 -19.50 10.94
N ARG A 482 33.71 -18.74 11.17
CA ARG A 482 32.45 -19.28 11.72
C ARG A 482 31.61 -19.91 10.60
N PRO A 483 30.61 -20.76 10.93
CA PRO A 483 29.65 -21.24 9.94
C PRO A 483 28.94 -20.10 9.21
N LEU A 484 28.82 -20.25 7.90
CA LEU A 484 28.16 -19.27 7.04
C LEU A 484 26.65 -19.33 7.27
N LYS A 485 26.04 -18.19 7.64
CA LYS A 485 24.59 -18.07 7.77
C LYS A 485 23.99 -17.85 6.39
N VAL A 486 23.24 -18.84 5.91
CA VAL A 486 22.62 -18.81 4.58
C VAL A 486 21.10 -18.68 4.73
N LEU A 487 20.47 -17.79 3.97
CA LEU A 487 19.02 -17.69 3.87
C LEU A 487 18.51 -18.13 2.50
N ILE A 488 17.49 -18.98 2.49
CA ILE A 488 16.65 -19.21 1.31
C ILE A 488 15.24 -18.73 1.69
N SER A 489 14.82 -17.59 1.13
CA SER A 489 13.45 -17.10 1.32
C SER A 489 12.50 -17.83 0.36
N LEU A 490 11.48 -18.48 0.92
CA LEU A 490 10.45 -19.20 0.20
C LEU A 490 9.10 -18.53 0.45
N ALA A 491 8.55 -17.89 -0.59
CA ALA A 491 7.20 -17.32 -0.53
C ALA A 491 6.17 -18.37 -0.99
N PRO A 492 5.29 -18.88 -0.10
CA PRO A 492 4.28 -19.90 -0.41
C PRO A 492 3.07 -19.36 -1.23
N LYS A 493 3.37 -18.87 -2.43
CA LYS A 493 2.41 -18.27 -3.38
C LYS A 493 1.41 -19.28 -3.96
N GLY A 494 1.83 -20.54 -4.07
CA GLY A 494 1.00 -21.66 -4.52
C GLY A 494 1.54 -22.96 -3.95
N ARG A 495 1.29 -24.09 -4.62
CA ARG A 495 1.83 -25.38 -4.19
C ARG A 495 3.33 -25.43 -4.39
N PHE A 496 4.00 -26.18 -3.50
CA PHE A 496 5.40 -26.53 -3.67
C PHE A 496 5.59 -27.29 -4.99
N HIS A 497 6.68 -27.00 -5.71
CA HIS A 497 6.99 -27.64 -6.99
C HIS A 497 8.50 -27.85 -7.14
N LEU A 498 8.90 -28.72 -8.07
CA LEU A 498 10.30 -29.10 -8.28
C LEU A 498 11.24 -27.90 -8.48
N GLY A 499 10.79 -26.85 -9.16
CA GLY A 499 11.59 -25.64 -9.36
C GLY A 499 12.07 -24.93 -8.08
N MET A 500 11.43 -25.18 -6.94
CA MET A 500 11.89 -24.67 -5.64
C MET A 500 13.12 -25.43 -5.09
N MET A 501 13.53 -26.52 -5.75
CA MET A 501 14.69 -27.33 -5.35
C MET A 501 16.03 -26.75 -5.76
N ALA A 502 16.10 -25.82 -6.72
CA ALA A 502 17.36 -25.31 -7.23
C ALA A 502 18.25 -24.73 -6.11
N SER A 503 17.69 -23.88 -5.25
CA SER A 503 18.41 -23.29 -4.12
C SER A 503 18.83 -24.34 -3.08
N LEU A 504 17.98 -25.35 -2.82
CA LEU A 504 18.28 -26.44 -1.88
C LEU A 504 19.42 -27.33 -2.39
N LEU A 505 19.41 -27.67 -3.67
CA LEU A 505 20.45 -28.50 -4.29
C LEU A 505 21.79 -27.75 -4.34
N HIS A 506 21.78 -26.45 -4.61
CA HIS A 506 22.98 -25.62 -4.51
C HIS A 506 23.56 -25.63 -3.09
N ILE A 507 22.75 -25.37 -2.06
CA ILE A 507 23.21 -25.40 -0.66
C ILE A 507 23.68 -26.79 -0.23
N ARG A 508 23.03 -27.86 -0.69
CA ARG A 508 23.52 -29.23 -0.49
C ARG A 508 24.93 -29.43 -1.06
N SER A 509 25.20 -28.92 -2.26
CA SER A 509 26.54 -28.97 -2.87
C SER A 509 27.59 -28.20 -2.05
N VAL A 510 27.22 -27.03 -1.51
CA VAL A 510 28.12 -26.23 -0.66
C VAL A 510 28.44 -26.98 0.64
N ILE A 511 27.43 -27.53 1.32
CA ILE A 511 27.58 -28.31 2.56
C ILE A 511 28.51 -29.52 2.32
N ARG A 512 28.30 -30.25 1.23
CA ARG A 512 29.09 -31.45 0.89
C ARG A 512 30.53 -31.16 0.49
N SER A 513 30.81 -29.92 0.09
CA SER A 513 32.18 -29.45 -0.15
C SER A 513 32.96 -29.20 1.16
N GLY A 514 32.36 -29.51 2.32
CA GLY A 514 32.98 -29.38 3.63
C GLY A 514 32.97 -27.95 4.19
N ILE A 515 32.21 -27.05 3.57
CA ILE A 515 32.05 -25.66 4.02
C ILE A 515 31.04 -25.64 5.18
N PRO A 516 31.42 -25.17 6.38
CA PRO A 516 30.48 -25.07 7.49
C PRO A 516 29.37 -24.06 7.18
N VAL A 517 28.12 -24.51 7.18
CA VAL A 517 26.94 -23.72 6.83
C VAL A 517 25.85 -23.92 7.88
N GLU A 518 25.21 -22.82 8.27
CA GLU A 518 23.93 -22.79 8.98
C GLU A 518 22.88 -22.17 8.07
N ALA A 519 22.13 -22.99 7.35
CA ALA A 519 21.13 -22.51 6.40
C ALA A 519 19.74 -22.45 7.04
N THR A 520 18.98 -21.41 6.68
CA THR A 520 17.58 -21.24 7.08
C THR A 520 16.69 -21.17 5.84
N LEU A 521 15.69 -22.05 5.79
CA LEU A 521 14.58 -21.96 4.85
C LEU A 521 13.49 -21.10 5.50
N LEU A 522 13.45 -19.83 5.15
CA LEU A 522 12.45 -18.91 5.70
C LEU A 522 11.19 -18.97 4.85
N ILE A 523 10.10 -19.47 5.44
CA ILE A 523 8.79 -19.45 4.82
C ILE A 523 8.18 -18.07 5.06
N SER A 524 8.22 -17.24 4.02
CA SER A 524 7.78 -15.84 4.05
C SER A 524 6.30 -15.73 3.68
N SER A 525 5.43 -15.91 4.68
CA SER A 525 3.98 -15.82 4.52
C SER A 525 3.54 -14.42 4.08
N LEU A 526 4.28 -13.38 4.45
CA LEU A 526 3.98 -12.01 4.10
C LEU A 526 4.30 -11.70 2.63
N GLU A 527 5.45 -12.13 2.11
CA GLU A 527 5.76 -11.98 0.67
C GLU A 527 4.72 -12.69 -0.21
N ALA A 528 4.26 -13.88 0.21
CA ALA A 528 3.23 -14.63 -0.51
C ALA A 528 1.87 -13.93 -0.53
N PHE A 529 1.50 -13.23 0.54
CA PHE A 529 0.27 -12.45 0.61
C PHE A 529 0.33 -11.20 -0.27
N LEU A 530 1.47 -10.50 -0.24
CA LEU A 530 1.65 -9.24 -0.94
C LEU A 530 1.77 -9.41 -2.47
N ASP A 531 2.23 -10.56 -2.96
CA ASP A 531 2.29 -10.87 -4.40
C ASP A 531 0.91 -11.19 -4.97
N SER A 532 0.21 -10.16 -5.45
CA SER A 532 -1.01 -10.24 -6.27
C SER A 532 -2.15 -11.06 -5.64
N GLU A 533 -2.28 -11.06 -4.32
CA GLU A 533 -3.27 -11.88 -3.58
C GLU A 533 -3.19 -13.39 -3.89
N LYS A 534 -2.03 -13.88 -4.35
CA LYS A 534 -1.83 -15.32 -4.60
C LYS A 534 -2.07 -16.14 -3.32
N CYS A 535 -1.80 -15.56 -2.16
CA CYS A 535 -2.16 -16.09 -0.85
C CYS A 535 -3.17 -15.19 -0.13
N PRO A 536 -4.41 -15.64 0.13
CA PRO A 536 -5.34 -14.91 1.00
C PRO A 536 -4.81 -14.80 2.44
N TRP A 537 -5.15 -13.70 3.12
CA TRP A 537 -4.68 -13.41 4.48
C TRP A 537 -4.89 -14.56 5.48
N ASN A 538 -6.06 -15.21 5.40
CA ASN A 538 -6.49 -16.31 6.27
C ASN A 538 -5.88 -17.67 5.88
N ALA A 539 -5.30 -17.81 4.69
CA ALA A 539 -4.66 -19.05 4.24
C ALA A 539 -3.17 -19.13 4.59
N ARG A 540 -2.56 -18.01 5.00
CA ARG A 540 -1.11 -17.88 5.26
C ARG A 540 -0.58 -18.96 6.20
N GLU A 541 -1.22 -19.12 7.36
CA GLU A 541 -0.77 -20.09 8.37
C GLU A 541 -0.84 -21.53 7.86
N ALA A 542 -1.96 -21.91 7.24
CA ALA A 542 -2.13 -23.25 6.67
C ALA A 542 -1.14 -23.53 5.53
N ARG A 543 -0.83 -22.52 4.70
CA ARG A 543 0.20 -22.63 3.66
C ARG A 543 1.59 -22.77 4.23
N SER A 544 1.92 -21.99 5.25
CA SER A 544 3.21 -22.12 5.91
C SER A 544 3.37 -23.51 6.53
N ALA A 545 2.35 -24.02 7.22
CA ALA A 545 2.33 -25.38 7.75
C ALA A 545 2.49 -26.46 6.66
N TYR A 546 1.86 -26.26 5.49
CA TYR A 546 2.04 -27.13 4.32
C TYR A 546 3.49 -27.15 3.84
N TYR A 547 4.12 -25.98 3.69
CA TYR A 547 5.51 -25.87 3.26
C TYR A 547 6.47 -26.52 4.27
N VAL A 548 6.27 -26.30 5.58
CA VAL A 548 7.08 -26.92 6.64
C VAL A 548 7.10 -28.44 6.46
N ARG A 549 5.92 -29.09 6.37
CA ARG A 549 5.84 -30.56 6.26
C ARG A 549 6.53 -31.11 5.01
N VAL A 550 6.40 -30.43 3.88
CA VAL A 550 7.06 -30.85 2.63
C VAL A 550 8.57 -30.70 2.75
N LEU A 551 9.03 -29.57 3.29
CA LEU A 551 10.45 -29.25 3.42
C LEU A 551 11.16 -30.14 4.46
N GLU A 552 10.53 -30.45 5.60
CA GLU A 552 11.09 -31.36 6.62
C GLU A 552 11.45 -32.72 5.99
N VAL A 553 10.51 -33.31 5.26
CA VAL A 553 10.74 -34.59 4.57
C VAL A 553 11.82 -34.45 3.49
N MET A 554 11.85 -33.31 2.80
CA MET A 554 12.81 -33.04 1.72
C MET A 554 14.24 -32.91 2.26
N ILE A 555 14.47 -32.12 3.32
CA ILE A 555 15.82 -31.90 3.88
C ILE A 555 16.37 -33.18 4.52
N ASP A 556 15.51 -33.99 5.13
CA ASP A 556 15.86 -35.32 5.63
C ASP A 556 16.31 -36.22 4.49
N HIS A 557 15.51 -36.28 3.40
CA HIS A 557 15.81 -37.12 2.26
C HIS A 557 17.10 -36.70 1.53
N LEU A 558 17.38 -35.39 1.48
CA LEU A 558 18.62 -34.86 0.92
C LEU A 558 19.84 -35.09 1.83
N GLY A 559 19.64 -35.46 3.10
CA GLY A 559 20.70 -35.68 4.08
C GLY A 559 21.35 -34.38 4.57
N ILE A 560 20.59 -33.29 4.65
CA ILE A 560 21.09 -31.96 5.04
C ILE A 560 20.41 -31.37 6.28
N ALA A 561 19.54 -32.16 6.95
CA ALA A 561 18.78 -31.72 8.12
C ALA A 561 19.66 -31.24 9.30
N SER A 562 20.93 -31.66 9.39
CA SER A 562 21.85 -31.19 10.44
C SER A 562 22.37 -29.76 10.22
N ALA A 563 22.30 -29.24 9.00
CA ALA A 563 22.82 -27.93 8.62
C ALA A 563 21.73 -26.96 8.16
N VAL A 564 20.52 -27.46 7.88
CA VAL A 564 19.39 -26.69 7.36
C VAL A 564 18.23 -26.74 8.34
N ARG A 565 17.73 -25.57 8.74
CA ARG A 565 16.51 -25.43 9.55
C ARG A 565 15.41 -24.72 8.78
N ILE A 566 14.17 -24.93 9.19
CA ILE A 566 12.99 -24.30 8.60
C ILE A 566 12.39 -23.34 9.62
N GLU A 567 12.14 -22.11 9.20
CA GLU A 567 11.52 -21.10 10.04
C GLU A 567 10.36 -20.45 9.30
N LYS A 568 9.30 -20.09 10.01
CA LYS A 568 8.20 -19.29 9.47
C LYS A 568 8.41 -17.85 9.91
N ASP A 569 8.26 -16.90 8.98
CA ASP A 569 8.34 -15.47 9.32
C ASP A 569 7.37 -15.12 10.46
N MET A 570 6.15 -15.61 10.40
CA MET A 570 5.07 -15.31 11.35
C MET A 570 5.30 -15.80 12.79
N ASP A 571 6.25 -16.72 12.99
CA ASP A 571 6.61 -17.24 14.31
C ASP A 571 7.76 -16.44 14.94
N GLN A 572 8.38 -15.54 14.17
CA GLN A 572 9.55 -14.79 14.61
C GLN A 572 9.16 -13.63 15.54
N PRO A 573 9.98 -13.31 16.55
CA PRO A 573 9.68 -12.22 17.48
C PRO A 573 9.65 -10.85 16.78
N TRP A 574 10.40 -10.68 15.70
CA TRP A 574 10.43 -9.45 14.92
C TRP A 574 9.23 -9.29 13.98
N TYR A 575 8.45 -10.35 13.73
CA TYR A 575 7.36 -10.34 12.77
C TYR A 575 6.29 -9.29 13.10
N LEU A 576 6.21 -8.26 12.26
CA LEU A 576 5.30 -7.11 12.45
C LEU A 576 5.44 -6.46 13.84
N SER A 577 6.63 -6.54 14.44
CA SER A 577 7.01 -5.74 15.60
C SER A 577 7.04 -4.25 15.24
N ASN A 578 7.06 -3.37 16.24
CA ASN A 578 7.09 -1.93 16.00
C ASN A 578 8.30 -1.50 15.16
N ASP A 579 9.48 -2.09 15.41
CA ASP A 579 10.70 -1.80 14.66
C ASP A 579 10.60 -2.29 13.21
N TYR A 580 10.03 -3.47 13.01
CA TYR A 580 9.81 -4.03 11.67
C TYR A 580 8.82 -3.18 10.87
N ALA A 581 7.71 -2.77 11.48
CA ALA A 581 6.73 -1.88 10.86
C ALA A 581 7.34 -0.52 10.51
N LEU A 582 8.13 0.05 11.42
CA LEU A 582 8.84 1.30 11.18
C LEU A 582 9.83 1.17 10.01
N ASP A 583 10.57 0.07 9.94
CA ASP A 583 11.51 -0.16 8.85
C ASP A 583 10.82 -0.35 7.50
N ILE A 584 9.61 -0.97 7.45
CA ILE A 584 8.80 -0.98 6.21
C ILE A 584 8.57 0.46 5.73
N TYR A 585 8.17 1.35 6.63
CA TYR A 585 7.89 2.74 6.26
C TYR A 585 9.15 3.50 5.85
N LYS A 586 10.29 3.29 6.53
CA LYS A 586 11.58 3.89 6.13
C LYS A 586 11.98 3.44 4.73
N LEU A 587 11.88 2.14 4.44
CA LEU A 587 12.17 1.61 3.12
C LEU A 587 11.22 2.18 2.05
N ALA A 588 9.93 2.32 2.36
CA ALA A 588 8.96 2.95 1.47
C ALA A 588 9.27 4.44 1.21
N SER A 589 9.87 5.14 2.19
CA SER A 589 10.37 6.52 2.03
C SER A 589 11.77 6.61 1.42
N ALA A 590 12.38 5.49 1.03
CA ALA A 590 13.70 5.43 0.41
C ALA A 590 13.69 4.95 -1.05
N VAL A 591 12.53 4.53 -1.57
CA VAL A 591 12.41 3.98 -2.91
C VAL A 591 11.33 4.68 -3.71
N ALA A 592 11.62 4.93 -4.99
CA ALA A 592 10.65 5.47 -5.91
C ALA A 592 9.56 4.44 -6.26
N ARG A 593 8.36 4.93 -6.59
CA ARG A 593 7.19 4.08 -6.91
C ARG A 593 7.46 3.15 -8.11
N ASP A 594 8.11 3.67 -9.14
CA ASP A 594 8.48 2.93 -10.34
C ASP A 594 9.58 1.89 -10.06
N GLU A 595 10.62 2.24 -9.29
CA GLU A 595 11.69 1.29 -8.91
C GLU A 595 11.15 0.10 -8.12
N SER A 596 10.17 0.31 -7.23
CA SER A 596 9.56 -0.78 -6.44
C SER A 596 8.60 -1.68 -7.22
N SER A 597 8.22 -1.28 -8.44
CA SER A 597 7.26 -2.00 -9.29
C SER A 597 7.93 -3.12 -10.08
N LEU A 598 8.55 -4.07 -9.38
CA LEU A 598 9.39 -5.12 -9.99
C LEU A 598 8.61 -6.34 -10.49
N LEU A 599 7.42 -6.56 -9.96
CA LEU A 599 6.62 -7.72 -10.33
C LEU A 599 5.82 -7.39 -11.59
N ASN A 600 6.08 -8.13 -12.68
CA ASN A 600 5.25 -8.13 -13.87
C ASN A 600 3.93 -8.84 -13.56
N THR A 601 3.01 -8.13 -12.92
CA THR A 601 1.70 -8.67 -12.53
C THR A 601 0.59 -8.02 -13.32
N THR A 602 -0.49 -8.75 -13.54
CA THR A 602 -1.76 -8.19 -14.01
C THR A 602 -2.51 -7.45 -12.90
N SER A 603 -2.02 -7.53 -11.66
CA SER A 603 -2.62 -6.88 -10.50
C SER A 603 -2.18 -5.42 -10.41
N SER A 604 -3.15 -4.51 -10.27
CA SER A 604 -2.89 -3.10 -9.99
C SER A 604 -2.80 -2.80 -8.49
N ALA A 605 -2.84 -3.82 -7.62
CA ALA A 605 -2.79 -3.68 -6.18
C ALA A 605 -1.47 -3.06 -5.70
N LEU A 606 -1.56 -2.22 -4.66
CA LEU A 606 -0.39 -1.56 -4.06
C LEU A 606 0.51 -2.55 -3.31
N SER A 607 -0.02 -3.67 -2.84
CA SER A 607 0.73 -4.67 -2.06
C SER A 607 1.97 -5.21 -2.78
N CYS A 608 1.93 -5.31 -4.12
CA CYS A 608 3.04 -5.83 -4.91
C CYS A 608 4.32 -4.99 -4.74
N ASN A 609 4.19 -3.67 -4.55
CA ASN A 609 5.32 -2.77 -4.31
C ASN A 609 6.00 -2.99 -2.96
N LEU A 610 5.34 -3.68 -2.02
CA LEU A 610 5.87 -3.97 -0.69
C LEU A 610 6.67 -5.28 -0.64
N VAL A 611 6.60 -6.13 -1.68
CA VAL A 611 7.34 -7.41 -1.72
C VAL A 611 8.85 -7.19 -1.59
N PRO A 612 9.50 -6.27 -2.34
CA PRO A 612 10.94 -6.04 -2.21
C PRO A 612 11.36 -5.50 -0.84
N LEU A 613 10.47 -4.75 -0.17
CA LEU A 613 10.71 -4.22 1.17
C LEU A 613 10.74 -5.36 2.20
N VAL A 614 9.73 -6.24 2.16
CA VAL A 614 9.68 -7.41 3.05
C VAL A 614 10.84 -8.36 2.79
N TYR A 615 11.20 -8.59 1.53
CA TYR A 615 12.37 -9.40 1.17
C TYR A 615 13.67 -8.83 1.78
N ALA A 616 13.89 -7.52 1.66
CA ALA A 616 15.05 -6.85 2.26
C ALA A 616 15.05 -6.94 3.80
N LEU A 617 13.91 -6.72 4.45
CA LEU A 617 13.81 -6.78 5.90
C LEU A 617 13.99 -8.20 6.45
N ASN A 618 13.47 -9.21 5.76
CA ASN A 618 13.73 -10.61 6.11
C ASN A 618 15.24 -10.88 6.14
N ALA A 619 16.01 -10.39 5.16
CA ALA A 619 17.46 -10.52 5.17
C ALA A 619 18.13 -9.82 6.37
N LYS A 620 17.67 -8.61 6.72
CA LYS A 620 18.16 -7.84 7.87
C LYS A 620 17.92 -8.58 9.19
N TYR A 621 16.68 -8.97 9.45
CA TYR A 621 16.26 -9.52 10.74
C TYR A 621 16.69 -10.98 10.94
N MET A 622 16.99 -11.70 9.85
CA MET A 622 17.61 -13.03 9.92
C MET A 622 19.14 -12.98 10.10
N GLU A 623 19.76 -11.80 10.10
CA GLU A 623 21.22 -11.61 10.27
C GLU A 623 22.05 -12.52 9.37
N THR A 624 21.68 -12.56 8.10
CA THR A 624 22.21 -13.49 7.11
C THR A 624 23.50 -12.97 6.47
N ASP A 625 24.40 -13.88 6.08
CA ASP A 625 25.61 -13.55 5.32
C ASP A 625 25.40 -13.70 3.81
N VAL A 626 24.69 -14.76 3.41
CA VAL A 626 24.39 -15.09 2.01
C VAL A 626 22.92 -15.41 1.82
N ILE A 627 22.30 -14.81 0.81
CA ILE A 627 20.95 -15.22 0.37
C ILE A 627 21.07 -16.01 -0.93
N VAL A 628 20.42 -17.16 -1.01
CA VAL A 628 20.31 -17.95 -2.25
C VAL A 628 18.88 -17.90 -2.78
N VAL A 629 18.73 -17.40 -4.00
CA VAL A 629 17.44 -17.17 -4.64
C VAL A 629 17.42 -17.63 -6.08
N GLY A 630 16.24 -17.85 -6.66
CA GLY A 630 16.11 -18.10 -8.09
C GLY A 630 16.45 -16.87 -8.92
N GLU A 631 17.04 -17.05 -10.10
CA GLU A 631 17.43 -15.95 -10.99
C GLU A 631 16.26 -15.03 -11.38
N ASP A 632 15.03 -15.54 -11.37
CA ASP A 632 13.81 -14.76 -11.59
C ASP A 632 13.54 -13.69 -10.51
N THR A 633 14.22 -13.76 -9.38
CA THR A 633 14.13 -12.78 -8.29
C THR A 633 15.29 -11.77 -8.29
N SER A 634 16.19 -11.83 -9.28
CA SER A 634 17.39 -10.98 -9.33
C SER A 634 17.09 -9.48 -9.28
N SER A 635 16.00 -9.04 -9.89
CA SER A 635 15.58 -7.62 -9.82
C SER A 635 15.20 -7.21 -8.40
N THR A 636 14.50 -8.10 -7.66
CA THR A 636 14.12 -7.89 -6.26
C THR A 636 15.36 -7.90 -5.36
N ALA A 637 16.26 -8.86 -5.59
CA ALA A 637 17.54 -8.94 -4.90
C ALA A 637 18.39 -7.68 -5.11
N GLN A 638 18.46 -7.15 -6.34
CA GLN A 638 19.22 -5.94 -6.66
C GLN A 638 18.63 -4.70 -5.98
N LEU A 639 17.30 -4.57 -5.96
CA LEU A 639 16.64 -3.48 -5.24
C LEU A 639 16.82 -3.60 -3.72
N ALA A 640 16.80 -4.82 -3.18
CA ALA A 640 16.99 -5.06 -1.76
C ALA A 640 18.34 -4.53 -1.24
N VAL A 641 19.41 -4.59 -2.04
CA VAL A 641 20.70 -3.98 -1.69
C VAL A 641 20.56 -2.48 -1.48
N LYS A 642 19.95 -1.77 -2.45
CA LYS A 642 19.70 -0.33 -2.35
C LYS A 642 18.85 0.01 -1.12
N LEU A 643 17.80 -0.77 -0.87
CA LEU A 643 16.88 -0.59 0.26
C LEU A 643 17.61 -0.73 1.61
N LEU A 644 18.40 -1.79 1.79
CA LEU A 644 19.18 -2.01 3.01
C LEU A 644 20.18 -0.87 3.24
N HIS A 645 20.80 -0.38 2.17
CA HIS A 645 21.75 0.73 2.25
C HIS A 645 21.09 2.03 2.69
N ALA A 646 19.87 2.29 2.21
CA ALA A 646 19.13 3.50 2.60
C ALA A 646 18.79 3.57 4.09
N ILE A 647 18.79 2.43 4.81
CA ILE A 647 18.61 2.38 6.26
C ILE A 647 19.90 2.03 7.02
N GLY A 648 21.06 2.12 6.36
CA GLY A 648 22.38 1.98 6.99
C GLY A 648 22.77 0.53 7.30
N VAL A 649 22.21 -0.44 6.57
CA VAL A 649 22.51 -1.86 6.74
C VAL A 649 23.36 -2.33 5.57
N ASN A 650 24.48 -3.01 5.84
CA ASN A 650 25.25 -3.68 4.79
C ASN A 650 24.45 -4.87 4.25
N ALA A 651 24.23 -4.91 2.94
CA ALA A 651 23.50 -6.00 2.33
C ALA A 651 24.33 -7.31 2.34
N PRO A 652 23.70 -8.47 2.59
CA PRO A 652 24.36 -9.77 2.41
C PRO A 652 24.65 -10.03 0.93
N THR A 653 25.63 -10.89 0.66
CA THR A 653 25.89 -11.35 -0.71
C THR A 653 24.71 -12.19 -1.21
N GLN A 654 24.20 -11.89 -2.41
CA GLN A 654 23.03 -12.59 -2.96
C GLN A 654 23.44 -13.43 -4.17
N LEU A 655 23.10 -14.72 -4.15
CA LEU A 655 23.44 -15.70 -5.16
C LEU A 655 22.17 -16.14 -5.89
N ALA A 656 22.10 -15.88 -7.19
CA ALA A 656 21.04 -16.30 -8.08
C ALA A 656 21.37 -17.67 -8.70
N VAL A 657 20.55 -18.67 -8.38
CA VAL A 657 20.57 -19.99 -9.03
C VAL A 657 19.67 -19.98 -10.26
N GLU A 658 20.10 -20.68 -11.32
CA GLU A 658 19.28 -20.85 -12.51
C GLU A 658 17.91 -21.46 -12.17
N VAL A 659 16.86 -20.98 -12.83
CA VAL A 659 15.52 -21.54 -12.65
C VAL A 659 15.35 -22.88 -13.37
N VAL A 660 14.55 -23.77 -12.77
CA VAL A 660 14.17 -25.05 -13.38
C VAL A 660 13.01 -24.82 -14.36
N PRO A 661 13.08 -25.35 -15.60
CA PRO A 661 11.98 -25.21 -16.55
C PRO A 661 10.77 -26.06 -16.15
N GLY A 662 9.59 -25.56 -16.45
CA GLY A 662 8.35 -26.32 -16.52
C GLY A 662 8.32 -27.20 -17.76
N MET A 663 7.29 -28.05 -17.86
CA MET A 663 7.15 -28.96 -19.00
C MET A 663 6.80 -28.23 -20.31
N ASP A 664 6.54 -26.93 -20.24
CA ASP A 664 6.35 -25.99 -21.34
C ASP A 664 7.59 -25.14 -21.64
N GLU A 665 8.77 -25.54 -21.14
CA GLU A 665 10.08 -24.88 -21.32
C GLU A 665 10.25 -23.53 -20.60
N ASN A 666 9.14 -22.85 -20.29
CA ASN A 666 9.13 -21.64 -19.46
C ASN A 666 9.57 -21.96 -18.02
N LYS A 667 9.85 -20.93 -17.21
CA LYS A 667 10.12 -21.10 -15.78
C LYS A 667 8.99 -21.90 -15.10
N MET A 668 9.33 -22.94 -14.34
CA MET A 668 8.36 -23.65 -13.51
C MET A 668 7.74 -22.70 -12.46
N GLY A 669 6.42 -22.53 -12.52
CA GLY A 669 5.70 -21.61 -11.64
C GLY A 669 4.39 -22.20 -11.13
N CYS A 670 3.98 -21.76 -9.94
CA CYS A 670 2.75 -22.22 -9.29
C CYS A 670 1.44 -21.87 -10.02
N SER A 671 1.48 -20.95 -10.98
CA SER A 671 0.33 -20.58 -11.82
C SER A 671 0.08 -21.55 -12.98
N SER A 672 1.05 -22.42 -13.31
CA SER A 672 1.01 -23.33 -14.47
C SER A 672 0.88 -24.78 -14.01
N LEU A 673 -0.28 -25.15 -13.45
CA LEU A 673 -0.49 -26.44 -12.79
C LEU A 673 -0.24 -27.66 -13.69
N ASP A 674 -0.49 -27.54 -14.99
CA ASP A 674 -0.28 -28.63 -15.96
C ASP A 674 1.21 -28.82 -16.31
N PHE A 675 2.04 -27.79 -16.10
CA PHE A 675 3.45 -27.78 -16.48
C PHE A 675 4.42 -27.82 -15.29
N LEU A 676 3.93 -27.64 -14.06
CA LEU A 676 4.72 -27.85 -12.85
C LEU A 676 4.73 -29.31 -12.42
N LEU A 677 5.80 -29.72 -11.73
CA LEU A 677 5.90 -31.02 -11.07
C LEU A 677 5.69 -30.84 -9.56
N ASP A 678 4.55 -31.31 -9.07
CA ASP A 678 4.13 -31.25 -7.66
C ASP A 678 4.64 -32.51 -6.95
N PRO A 679 5.25 -32.43 -5.75
CA PRO A 679 5.64 -33.62 -4.98
C PRO A 679 4.50 -34.62 -4.74
N PHE A 680 3.26 -34.14 -4.77
CA PHE A 680 2.06 -34.97 -4.64
C PHE A 680 1.48 -35.49 -5.96
N ASP A 681 2.06 -35.14 -7.11
CA ASP A 681 1.73 -35.83 -8.37
C ASP A 681 1.98 -37.32 -8.20
N THR A 682 1.08 -38.19 -8.64
CA THR A 682 1.33 -39.63 -8.71
C THR A 682 2.44 -39.95 -9.73
N PRO A 683 3.12 -41.10 -9.65
CA PRO A 683 4.10 -41.50 -10.67
C PRO A 683 3.56 -41.42 -12.10
N LYS A 684 2.27 -41.76 -12.29
CA LYS A 684 1.57 -41.64 -13.58
C LYS A 684 1.40 -40.18 -14.03
N GLN A 685 1.08 -39.26 -13.11
CA GLN A 685 0.97 -37.83 -13.42
C GLN A 685 2.33 -37.24 -13.77
N THR A 686 3.38 -37.53 -12.98
CA THR A 686 4.76 -37.14 -13.28
C THR A 686 5.19 -37.61 -14.67
N LYS A 687 4.96 -38.90 -14.98
CA LYS A 687 5.22 -39.48 -16.32
C LYS A 687 4.45 -38.78 -17.43
N THR A 688 3.17 -38.49 -17.20
CA THR A 688 2.33 -37.80 -18.20
C THR A 688 2.83 -36.38 -18.48
N LYS A 689 3.22 -35.64 -17.45
CA LYS A 689 3.71 -34.27 -17.57
C LYS A 689 5.05 -34.21 -18.29
N ILE A 690 6.03 -35.01 -17.87
CA ILE A 690 7.36 -35.09 -18.52
C ILE A 690 7.24 -35.68 -19.93
N GLY A 691 6.34 -36.64 -20.14
CA GLY A 691 6.09 -37.22 -21.46
C GLY A 691 5.74 -36.17 -22.51
N ARG A 692 4.98 -35.13 -22.12
CA ARG A 692 4.55 -34.02 -22.99
C ARG A 692 5.60 -32.93 -23.21
N SER A 693 6.70 -32.94 -22.48
CA SER A 693 7.72 -31.88 -22.61
C SER A 693 8.52 -32.02 -23.90
N PHE A 694 9.06 -30.91 -24.41
CA PHE A 694 9.92 -30.90 -25.59
C PHE A 694 11.20 -31.73 -25.36
N CYS A 695 11.46 -32.70 -26.24
CA CYS A 695 12.60 -33.61 -26.24
C CYS A 695 12.61 -34.39 -27.56
N GLU A 696 13.23 -33.82 -28.58
CA GLU A 696 13.38 -34.47 -29.90
C GLU A 696 14.68 -35.29 -29.95
N PRO A 697 14.72 -36.37 -30.75
CA PRO A 697 15.96 -37.14 -30.94
C PRO A 697 17.13 -36.23 -31.32
N GLU A 698 18.27 -36.41 -30.65
CA GLU A 698 19.55 -35.71 -30.91
C GLU A 698 19.52 -34.19 -30.68
N ASN A 699 18.37 -33.60 -30.39
CA ASN A 699 18.22 -32.17 -30.12
C ASN A 699 18.59 -31.83 -28.67
N THR A 700 19.70 -31.12 -28.50
CA THR A 700 20.19 -30.67 -27.19
C THR A 700 19.67 -29.29 -26.81
N GLU A 701 19.10 -28.55 -27.75
CA GLU A 701 18.57 -27.21 -27.52
C GLU A 701 17.13 -27.28 -27.00
N ARG A 702 16.83 -26.47 -25.97
CA ARG A 702 15.50 -26.37 -25.34
C ARG A 702 14.92 -27.72 -24.85
N ASN A 703 15.76 -28.74 -24.71
CA ASN A 703 15.36 -30.07 -24.31
C ASN A 703 15.10 -30.12 -22.79
N VAL A 704 13.82 -30.19 -22.41
CA VAL A 704 13.41 -30.13 -21.00
C VAL A 704 13.97 -31.31 -20.20
N ALA A 705 14.09 -32.49 -20.80
CA ALA A 705 14.62 -33.66 -20.10
C ALA A 705 16.12 -33.52 -19.77
N LEU A 706 16.91 -33.00 -20.71
CA LEU A 706 18.32 -32.68 -20.47
C LEU A 706 18.48 -31.55 -19.43
N GLU A 707 17.64 -30.51 -19.50
CA GLU A 707 17.67 -29.42 -18.50
C GLU A 707 17.29 -29.89 -17.10
N LEU A 708 16.28 -30.75 -16.96
CA LEU A 708 15.94 -31.39 -15.68
C LEU A 708 17.09 -32.29 -15.21
N ALA A 709 17.75 -33.00 -16.12
CA ALA A 709 18.92 -33.81 -15.77
C ALA A 709 20.04 -32.93 -15.20
N ARG A 710 20.38 -31.84 -15.89
CA ARG A 710 21.42 -30.87 -15.48
C ARG A 710 21.12 -30.21 -14.13
N LYS A 711 19.91 -29.69 -13.98
CA LYS A 711 19.54 -28.81 -12.85
C LYS A 711 19.06 -29.56 -11.61
N VAL A 712 18.59 -30.80 -11.78
CA VAL A 712 17.98 -31.56 -10.68
C VAL A 712 18.64 -32.93 -10.53
N VAL A 713 18.68 -33.75 -11.58
CA VAL A 713 19.12 -35.15 -11.45
C VAL A 713 20.58 -35.25 -11.06
N PHE A 714 21.52 -34.68 -11.82
CA PHE A 714 22.94 -34.76 -11.48
C PHE A 714 23.28 -34.13 -10.12
N PRO A 715 22.73 -32.94 -9.75
CA PRO A 715 22.88 -32.41 -8.39
C PRO A 715 22.29 -33.30 -7.30
N LEU A 716 21.23 -34.07 -7.59
CA LEU A 716 20.66 -35.04 -6.65
C LEU A 716 21.57 -36.26 -6.47
N MET A 717 22.19 -36.72 -7.56
CA MET A 717 23.05 -37.90 -7.61
C MET A 717 24.41 -37.72 -6.95
N ASP A 718 24.90 -36.49 -6.81
CA ASP A 718 26.08 -36.16 -6.02
C ASP A 718 27.37 -36.89 -6.46
N GLY A 719 27.63 -36.89 -7.76
CA GLY A 719 28.79 -37.56 -8.35
C GLY A 719 28.59 -39.05 -8.61
N ASN A 720 27.45 -39.64 -8.24
CA ASN A 720 27.06 -40.96 -8.74
C ASN A 720 26.62 -40.88 -10.21
N ALA A 721 26.86 -41.95 -10.97
CA ALA A 721 26.52 -42.02 -12.38
C ALA A 721 25.04 -42.40 -12.61
N LEU A 722 24.40 -41.74 -13.59
CA LEU A 722 23.02 -42.02 -14.01
C LEU A 722 22.98 -43.28 -14.87
N LEU A 723 22.31 -44.33 -14.36
CA LEU A 723 22.01 -45.54 -15.12
C LEU A 723 20.71 -45.37 -15.92
N ILE A 724 20.80 -45.60 -17.24
CA ILE A 724 19.69 -45.55 -18.18
C ILE A 724 19.52 -46.95 -18.78
N PRO A 725 18.57 -47.75 -18.27
CA PRO A 725 18.38 -49.11 -18.74
C PRO A 725 17.74 -49.13 -20.14
N ARG A 726 18.33 -49.88 -21.07
CA ARG A 726 17.82 -50.01 -22.44
C ARG A 726 17.95 -51.46 -22.92
N LYS A 727 17.05 -51.85 -23.82
CA LYS A 727 17.17 -53.15 -24.50
C LYS A 727 18.46 -53.20 -25.32
N ALA A 728 19.06 -54.38 -25.46
CA ALA A 728 20.26 -54.59 -26.28
C ALA A 728 20.07 -54.09 -27.73
N GLU A 729 18.87 -54.26 -28.28
CA GLU A 729 18.45 -53.78 -29.61
C GLU A 729 18.52 -52.25 -29.76
N ASN A 730 18.43 -51.51 -28.65
CA ASN A 730 18.48 -50.05 -28.61
C ASN A 730 19.84 -49.52 -28.11
N GLY A 731 20.91 -50.32 -28.26
CA GLY A 731 22.28 -49.95 -27.88
C GLY A 731 22.67 -50.29 -26.44
N GLY A 732 21.82 -51.01 -25.69
CA GLY A 732 22.11 -51.48 -24.33
C GLY A 732 22.17 -50.37 -23.26
N ASP A 733 22.31 -50.77 -22.00
CA ASP A 733 22.34 -49.85 -20.86
C ASP A 733 23.42 -48.77 -21.01
N VAL A 734 23.10 -47.53 -20.59
CA VAL A 734 24.02 -46.40 -20.58
C VAL A 734 24.28 -45.94 -19.16
N VAL A 735 25.53 -45.60 -18.88
CA VAL A 735 25.95 -45.04 -17.59
C VAL A 735 26.61 -43.68 -17.85
N CYS A 736 25.99 -42.61 -17.40
CA CYS A 736 26.52 -41.24 -17.56
C CYS A 736 27.05 -40.73 -16.23
N ALA A 737 28.36 -40.44 -16.13
CA ALA A 737 28.96 -39.90 -14.92
C ALA A 737 28.68 -38.40 -14.74
N SER A 738 28.42 -37.68 -15.84
CA SER A 738 28.15 -36.25 -15.84
C SER A 738 27.05 -35.87 -16.83
N HIS A 739 26.55 -34.64 -16.70
CA HIS A 739 25.62 -34.07 -17.68
C HIS A 739 26.23 -34.00 -19.08
N ASP A 740 27.52 -33.69 -19.20
CA ASP A 740 28.18 -33.60 -20.50
C ASP A 740 28.28 -34.99 -21.16
N ASP A 741 28.46 -36.05 -20.37
CA ASP A 741 28.39 -37.42 -20.88
C ASP A 741 26.99 -37.75 -21.36
N LEU A 742 25.95 -37.36 -20.61
CA LEU A 742 24.55 -37.56 -21.01
C LEU A 742 24.22 -36.84 -22.33
N VAL A 743 24.68 -35.60 -22.49
CA VAL A 743 24.49 -34.82 -23.72
C VAL A 743 25.17 -35.51 -24.91
N LYS A 744 26.39 -36.02 -24.74
CA LYS A 744 27.10 -36.77 -25.80
C LYS A 744 26.38 -38.06 -26.17
N GLU A 745 25.92 -38.83 -25.18
CA GLU A 745 25.15 -40.05 -25.42
C GLU A 745 23.81 -39.76 -26.12
N PHE A 746 23.18 -38.62 -25.81
CA PHE A 746 21.95 -38.18 -26.44
C PHE A 746 22.12 -37.67 -27.88
N ALA A 747 23.17 -36.90 -28.14
CA ALA A 747 23.39 -36.29 -29.45
C ALA A 747 24.02 -37.27 -30.47
N VAL A 748 24.90 -38.16 -30.03
CA VAL A 748 25.70 -39.01 -30.93
C VAL A 748 25.65 -40.49 -30.52
N GLY A 749 25.70 -40.78 -29.22
CA GLY A 749 25.75 -42.15 -28.69
C GLY A 749 27.13 -42.81 -28.83
N SER A 750 27.56 -43.55 -27.80
CA SER A 750 28.90 -44.17 -27.79
C SER A 750 29.08 -45.36 -28.75
N ASN A 751 27.98 -45.99 -29.20
CA ASN A 751 28.00 -47.18 -30.07
C ASN A 751 27.39 -46.92 -31.46
N GLY A 752 27.28 -45.66 -31.88
CA GLY A 752 26.62 -45.27 -33.13
C GLY A 752 25.09 -45.33 -33.09
N VAL A 753 24.50 -45.55 -31.91
CA VAL A 753 23.06 -45.46 -31.63
C VAL A 753 22.86 -44.42 -30.54
N SER A 754 22.27 -43.28 -30.90
CA SER A 754 21.97 -42.18 -29.98
C SER A 754 20.94 -42.59 -28.92
N LEU A 755 20.99 -41.97 -27.75
CA LEU A 755 20.03 -42.22 -26.68
C LEU A 755 18.64 -41.71 -27.07
N HIS A 756 17.67 -42.62 -27.10
CA HIS A 756 16.30 -42.29 -27.48
C HIS A 756 15.61 -41.38 -26.43
N PRO A 757 14.83 -40.36 -26.85
CA PRO A 757 14.11 -39.45 -25.94
C PRO A 757 13.25 -40.14 -24.88
N GLY A 758 12.61 -41.26 -25.25
CA GLY A 758 11.79 -42.05 -24.31
C GLY A 758 12.60 -42.63 -23.16
N ASP A 759 13.81 -43.12 -23.43
CA ASP A 759 14.68 -43.74 -22.42
C ASP A 759 15.26 -42.66 -21.49
N LEU A 760 15.69 -41.51 -22.06
CA LEU A 760 16.11 -40.34 -21.29
C LEU A 760 14.99 -39.85 -20.36
N LYS A 761 13.78 -39.65 -20.90
CA LYS A 761 12.62 -39.21 -20.11
C LYS A 761 12.31 -40.19 -18.98
N GLU A 762 12.32 -41.50 -19.25
CA GLU A 762 12.03 -42.50 -18.22
C GLU A 762 13.09 -42.49 -17.11
N ALA A 763 14.38 -42.35 -17.44
CA ALA A 763 15.44 -42.21 -16.44
C ALA A 763 15.23 -40.96 -15.56
N VAL A 764 14.92 -39.81 -16.16
CA VAL A 764 14.62 -38.57 -15.43
C VAL A 764 13.37 -38.72 -14.56
N ILE A 765 12.30 -39.33 -15.07
CA ILE A 765 11.06 -39.62 -14.33
C ILE A 765 11.35 -40.45 -13.08
N ASN A 766 12.18 -41.48 -13.20
CA ASN A 766 12.52 -42.36 -12.08
C ASN A 766 13.25 -41.60 -10.96
N GLN A 767 14.21 -40.75 -11.32
CA GLN A 767 14.95 -39.94 -10.35
C GLN A 767 14.05 -38.90 -9.66
N ILE A 768 13.17 -38.24 -10.41
CA ILE A 768 12.20 -37.30 -9.84
C ILE A 768 11.19 -38.00 -8.93
N ASN A 769 10.71 -39.19 -9.30
CA ASN A 769 9.83 -39.98 -8.43
C ASN A 769 10.55 -40.40 -7.15
N SER A 770 11.80 -40.85 -7.23
CA SER A 770 12.60 -41.19 -6.04
C SER A 770 12.73 -40.01 -5.08
N LEU A 771 12.82 -38.78 -5.59
CA LEU A 771 12.83 -37.56 -4.78
C LEU A 771 11.46 -37.29 -4.11
N PHE A 772 10.36 -37.60 -4.79
CA PHE A 772 8.99 -37.31 -4.32
C PHE A 772 8.37 -38.42 -3.44
N ASP A 773 8.79 -39.67 -3.60
CA ASP A 773 8.23 -40.82 -2.88
C ASP A 773 8.29 -40.70 -1.34
N PRO A 774 9.36 -40.17 -0.71
CA PRO A 774 9.37 -39.89 0.72
C PRO A 774 8.26 -38.91 1.15
N ILE A 775 7.96 -37.90 0.33
CA ILE A 775 6.93 -36.89 0.63
C ILE A 775 5.54 -37.52 0.51
N ARG A 776 5.30 -38.28 -0.57
CA ARG A 776 4.04 -39.00 -0.80
C ARG A 776 3.71 -39.98 0.31
N SER A 777 4.73 -40.64 0.87
CA SER A 777 4.57 -41.65 1.92
C SER A 777 4.46 -41.06 3.33
N LYS A 778 5.25 -40.04 3.67
CA LYS A 778 5.32 -39.50 5.05
C LYS A 778 4.29 -38.40 5.35
N VAL A 779 3.78 -37.70 4.35
CA VAL A 779 2.76 -36.66 4.57
C VAL A 779 1.37 -37.31 4.48
N VAL A 780 0.83 -37.76 5.63
CA VAL A 780 -0.35 -38.66 5.70
C VAL A 780 -1.71 -37.96 5.55
N ASP A 781 -1.86 -36.69 5.95
CA ASP A 781 -3.13 -35.93 5.91
C ASP A 781 -3.11 -34.79 4.87
N GLN A 782 -2.81 -35.16 3.62
CA GLN A 782 -2.64 -34.19 2.52
C GLN A 782 -3.95 -33.45 2.23
N THR A 783 -5.10 -34.13 2.29
CA THR A 783 -6.37 -33.57 1.82
C THR A 783 -6.85 -32.41 2.68
N LYS A 784 -6.82 -32.53 4.01
CA LYS A 784 -7.24 -31.44 4.89
C LYS A 784 -6.26 -30.27 4.86
N LEU A 785 -4.96 -30.57 4.91
CA LEU A 785 -3.90 -29.58 4.87
C LEU A 785 -3.92 -28.79 3.55
N LEU A 786 -4.03 -29.48 2.40
CA LEU A 786 -4.14 -28.84 1.10
C LEU A 786 -5.43 -28.03 0.95
N ALA A 787 -6.55 -28.49 1.50
CA ALA A 787 -7.81 -27.75 1.45
C ALA A 787 -7.75 -26.44 2.26
N ALA A 788 -7.07 -26.45 3.41
CA ALA A 788 -6.86 -25.26 4.22
C ALA A 788 -5.82 -24.30 3.61
N ALA A 789 -4.72 -24.84 3.09
CA ALA A 789 -3.63 -24.08 2.48
C ALA A 789 -4.05 -23.48 1.13
N PHE A 790 -4.79 -24.22 0.32
CA PHE A 790 -5.20 -23.85 -1.03
C PHE A 790 -6.73 -23.95 -1.18
N PRO A 791 -7.48 -23.07 -0.48
CA PRO A 791 -8.94 -23.08 -0.56
C PRO A 791 -9.38 -22.83 -2.00
N LYS A 792 -10.43 -23.54 -2.44
CA LYS A 792 -11.03 -23.31 -3.76
C LYS A 792 -11.59 -21.89 -3.80
N VAL A 793 -11.10 -21.08 -4.74
CA VAL A 793 -11.62 -19.73 -4.97
C VAL A 793 -13.07 -19.85 -5.47
N GLN A 794 -14.05 -19.46 -4.65
CA GLN A 794 -15.43 -19.30 -5.11
C GLN A 794 -15.47 -18.11 -6.08
N GLY A 795 -15.79 -18.32 -7.37
CA GLY A 795 -16.23 -17.22 -8.24
C GLY A 795 -15.66 -17.14 -9.66
N LYS A 796 -14.60 -17.85 -10.03
CA LYS A 796 -14.24 -17.96 -11.47
C LYS A 796 -14.91 -19.21 -12.05
N LYS A 797 -16.12 -19.03 -12.61
CA LYS A 797 -16.65 -19.98 -13.60
C LYS A 797 -15.57 -20.15 -14.67
N LYS A 798 -15.20 -21.42 -14.92
CA LYS A 798 -14.28 -21.81 -15.99
C LYS A 798 -14.73 -21.27 -17.34
#